data_AF-A0A6V8ELM4-F1
#
_entry.id   AF-A0A6V8ELM4-F1
#
_cell.length_a   1.000
_cell.length_b   1.000
_cell.length_c   1.000
_cell.angle_alpha   90.00
_cell.angle_beta   90.00
_cell.angle_gamma   90.00
#
_symmetry.space_group_name_H-M   'P 1'
#
loop_
_entity.id
_entity.type
_entity.pdbx_description
1 polymer ?
#
loop_
_entity_poly.entity_id
_entity_poly.type
_entity_poly.pdbx_seq_one_letter_code
_entity_poly.pdbx_strand_id
1 'polypeptide(L)'
;MQSAGSDEVARKKAIQRPDGWELLHKNWKALAILVAEKIAPEAVDKNDLENNSKNRNVSRRRRGSRRGGRQAKSGFDLLPPQQVINSDETAAFKLAVLIAQKHKMNTWESSFDDQMNLLRVECSQGVHPVWSRLAREAPLFAELERFEIKEEENILIDSKEWINASNIDPKNNSSLLKWLEMDMPFKLTPAQEISLGKIRKDLAGKPRPSSWPQIMKGKLRGLQEEAALLESILLLSANSDDAMNVLESIQDNGKLIKVVEKQMNLNIIRRNENGALVESLTQEGDDELALTIRVESWKRIDDIDQQLSIELLEKGKILLEQHDEKIPSSLLWRISKILFEKEEYDEAITSIEDLSLNNSEEVIFAIKLVSKIYSQKLENSIIDTMKVSEEETVVFAMRCEDAPIPIQLEASKILSKLDSIRYTDEILSVLTRTADVEGLAESMAGDESLALAYPFRALMVWHLMPAESGINKIEEIINLRKKALLALEDSGRDDVLSDVSISLISLLGGVSSDMESIHKILDSKSIVKLNEVRRALSAEGDGVVKSSLIESLNDFVINTEMTPLNKRLFASLINSLYLNSAAMQLQSGNEEKRSAALLTLERLAGKEDNTIRTIRVLTNLVKEHSIGIESLEKWYRAYDKDSAEYQIIRAALEKEKGNRLNAARAYKEGALKVNDDYEESSLILRKAMIEYAHAGSWKEAVDLLNQNPELETLLTQRFQLYLRTCADNAAGNTTSATKMLIHFVSEEEKIESEEYDSDFNKRRKEALELIQKYPDEHNLPDKNFKGRVKAALLSLEKSGNGRQSDLERRFQLELHKMKDIYELTLLGEQIAEENPLRGIRRFEEAIETGYFKGREVDRLRDTQRAVFVSQSVNIPVKDRRTLKNLGLKPLILVDTNILIHALKDDLLQEISNDDFGSFDWSVERSFHMMLRRQGGKETFLSIPPAALGEFKNRTKNPDVVLNLFHDVYIDRKEWKKKITSKFLKERVTKICESFSTWPQEKYSKERNNIPLEEFLEKHEKIFDLVDEQKRRRSEEIPPRTEINGKDIYPERGDMDIMCDAALLASSPLQEIGSILVATRDSDFRLVSRALEEEYGFGVVSDAQQLNSRIR
;
A
#
# COMPACT_ATOMS: atom_id res chain seq x y z
N MET A 1 72.81 65.18 26.70
CA MET A 1 73.27 66.43 26.05
C MET A 1 74.77 66.70 26.20
N GLN A 2 75.48 66.18 27.22
CA GLN A 2 76.89 66.52 27.46
C GLN A 2 77.91 66.06 26.38
N SER A 3 77.57 65.14 25.47
CA SER A 3 78.54 64.56 24.52
C SER A 3 78.64 65.24 23.15
N ALA A 4 77.86 66.29 22.85
CA ALA A 4 77.70 66.78 21.48
C ALA A 4 78.43 68.10 21.13
N GLY A 5 79.14 68.73 22.08
CA GLY A 5 79.90 69.96 21.80
C GLY A 5 79.04 71.16 21.37
N SER A 6 79.68 72.23 20.85
CA SER A 6 79.04 73.50 20.48
C SER A 6 78.24 73.44 19.16
N ASP A 7 78.31 72.35 18.39
CA ASP A 7 77.65 72.19 17.09
C ASP A 7 76.14 71.89 17.20
N GLU A 8 75.33 72.78 16.63
CA GLU A 8 73.86 72.73 16.63
C GLU A 8 73.29 71.47 15.96
N VAL A 9 73.85 71.08 14.80
CA VAL A 9 73.35 69.95 14.02
C VAL A 9 73.61 68.63 14.75
N ALA A 10 74.77 68.53 15.42
CA ALA A 10 75.12 67.39 16.26
C ALA A 10 74.19 67.26 17.47
N ARG A 11 73.84 68.37 18.15
CA ARG A 11 72.88 68.37 19.28
C ARG A 11 71.47 67.95 18.85
N LYS A 12 70.95 68.49 17.74
CA LYS A 12 69.65 68.08 17.18
C LYS A 12 69.61 66.59 16.86
N LYS A 13 70.66 66.05 16.22
CA LYS A 13 70.76 64.61 15.95
C LYS A 13 70.89 63.78 17.24
N ALA A 14 71.62 64.25 18.24
CA ALA A 14 71.81 63.54 19.51
C ALA A 14 70.53 63.44 20.36
N ILE A 15 69.67 64.46 20.33
CA ILE A 15 68.37 64.43 21.03
C ILE A 15 67.36 63.51 20.32
N GLN A 16 67.44 63.41 18.99
CA GLN A 16 66.53 62.59 18.19
C GLN A 16 66.92 61.11 18.13
N ARG A 17 68.06 60.71 18.71
CA ARG A 17 68.61 59.34 18.66
C ARG A 17 68.05 58.38 19.73
N PRO A 18 67.88 58.76 21.00
CA PRO A 18 67.38 57.85 22.03
C PRO A 18 65.94 57.42 21.76
N ASP A 19 65.59 56.19 22.12
CA ASP A 19 64.24 55.64 22.01
C ASP A 19 63.17 56.52 22.70
N GLY A 20 63.54 57.18 23.81
CA GLY A 20 62.67 58.16 24.50
C GLY A 20 62.21 59.34 23.63
N TRP A 21 62.95 59.67 22.56
CA TRP A 21 62.49 60.67 21.57
C TRP A 21 61.23 60.21 20.86
N GLU A 22 61.08 58.93 20.52
CA GLU A 22 59.86 58.46 19.84
C GLU A 22 58.63 58.59 20.73
N LEU A 23 58.78 58.35 22.04
CA LEU A 23 57.73 58.41 23.06
C LEU A 23 57.31 59.85 23.45
N LEU A 24 58.17 60.84 23.23
CA LEU A 24 57.86 62.25 23.54
C LEU A 24 56.72 62.81 22.66
N HIS A 25 55.76 63.50 23.27
CA HIS A 25 54.67 64.18 22.56
C HIS A 25 55.22 65.28 21.61
N LYS A 26 54.50 65.58 20.52
CA LYS A 26 54.97 66.50 19.45
C LYS A 26 55.35 67.89 19.98
N ASN A 27 54.63 68.38 20.98
CA ASN A 27 54.85 69.71 21.54
C ASN A 27 56.12 69.77 22.42
N TRP A 28 56.40 68.71 23.16
CA TRP A 28 57.64 68.55 23.92
C TRP A 28 58.86 68.38 23.01
N LYS A 29 58.69 67.73 21.85
CA LYS A 29 59.72 67.67 20.81
C LYS A 29 60.11 69.07 20.29
N ALA A 30 59.14 69.97 20.15
CA ALA A 30 59.40 71.35 19.72
C ALA A 30 60.27 72.11 20.73
N LEU A 31 59.93 72.05 22.03
CA LEU A 31 60.76 72.64 23.10
C LEU A 31 62.15 72.01 23.17
N ALA A 32 62.24 70.68 23.07
CA ALA A 32 63.53 69.99 23.12
C ALA A 32 64.44 70.37 21.93
N ILE A 33 63.88 70.67 20.75
CA ILE A 33 64.64 71.17 19.60
C ILE A 33 65.11 72.61 19.82
N LEU A 34 64.25 73.50 20.32
CA LEU A 34 64.62 74.87 20.69
C LEU A 34 65.77 74.91 21.70
N VAL A 35 65.73 74.01 22.68
CA VAL A 35 66.81 73.88 23.68
C VAL A 35 68.09 73.35 23.04
N ALA A 36 67.99 72.46 22.05
CA ALA A 36 69.12 71.99 21.27
C ALA A 36 69.78 73.12 20.46
N GLU A 37 68.99 74.06 19.97
CA GLU A 37 69.44 75.22 19.19
C GLU A 37 70.22 76.20 20.06
N LYS A 38 69.86 76.37 21.34
CA LYS A 38 70.41 77.39 22.26
C LYS A 38 70.23 78.84 21.77
N ILE A 39 69.35 79.06 20.79
CA ILE A 39 69.06 80.35 20.18
C ILE A 39 67.57 80.65 20.42
N ALA A 40 67.20 81.94 20.55
CA ALA A 40 65.80 82.35 20.60
C ALA A 40 65.12 82.06 19.24
N PRO A 41 63.82 81.72 19.21
CA PRO A 41 63.11 81.49 17.94
C PRO A 41 63.21 82.73 17.03
N GLU A 42 63.46 82.52 15.72
CA GLU A 42 63.56 83.61 14.74
C GLU A 42 62.29 84.48 14.73
N ALA A 43 62.48 85.80 14.82
CA ALA A 43 61.39 86.78 14.76
C ALA A 43 60.80 86.80 13.35
N VAL A 44 59.46 86.83 13.25
CA VAL A 44 58.77 86.85 11.95
C VAL A 44 58.91 88.24 11.32
N ASP A 45 59.63 88.38 10.21
CA ASP A 45 59.78 89.67 9.53
C ASP A 45 58.48 90.08 8.80
N LYS A 46 58.11 91.36 8.83
CA LYS A 46 56.83 91.85 8.28
C LYS A 46 56.70 91.60 6.76
N ASN A 47 57.81 91.47 6.04
CA ASN A 47 57.82 91.27 4.59
C ASN A 47 57.62 89.81 4.16
N ASP A 48 57.80 88.83 5.05
CA ASP A 48 57.56 87.41 4.74
C ASP A 48 56.09 86.99 4.87
N LEU A 49 55.25 87.85 5.46
CA LEU A 49 53.80 87.66 5.54
C LEU A 49 53.06 88.05 4.25
N GLU A 50 53.59 88.96 3.44
CA GLU A 50 52.92 89.42 2.21
C GLU A 50 53.37 88.66 0.94
N ASN A 51 54.61 88.17 0.87
CA ASN A 51 55.13 87.49 -0.33
C ASN A 51 54.93 85.96 -0.38
N ASN A 52 54.35 85.33 0.63
CA ASN A 52 53.93 83.93 0.56
C ASN A 52 52.47 83.71 0.12
N SER A 53 51.80 84.77 -0.36
CA SER A 53 50.40 84.71 -0.79
C SER A 53 50.18 84.33 -2.26
N LYS A 54 51.19 84.37 -3.14
CA LYS A 54 50.99 84.08 -4.58
C LYS A 54 52.24 83.52 -5.28
N ASN A 55 52.51 82.23 -5.11
CA ASN A 55 52.98 81.29 -6.16
C ASN A 55 53.58 80.01 -5.56
N ARG A 56 52.74 79.03 -5.25
CA ARG A 56 53.08 77.64 -5.54
C ARG A 56 51.93 76.99 -6.30
N ASN A 57 52.14 76.95 -7.61
CA ASN A 57 51.28 76.28 -8.57
C ASN A 57 50.94 74.86 -8.13
N VAL A 58 49.65 74.66 -7.94
CA VAL A 58 48.98 73.37 -7.81
C VAL A 58 49.07 72.66 -9.16
N SER A 59 50.03 71.74 -9.30
CA SER A 59 49.98 70.71 -10.34
C SER A 59 49.07 69.57 -9.85
N ARG A 60 47.81 69.59 -10.30
CA ARG A 60 46.93 68.41 -10.31
C ARG A 60 47.41 67.44 -11.41
N ARG A 61 47.89 66.25 -11.03
CA ARG A 61 47.64 65.01 -11.79
C ARG A 61 47.19 63.89 -10.84
N ARG A 62 46.27 63.07 -11.35
CA ARG A 62 45.27 62.26 -10.65
C ARG A 62 45.81 60.90 -10.13
N ARG A 63 45.29 60.52 -8.95
CA ARG A 63 44.93 59.18 -8.37
C ARG A 63 45.81 57.94 -8.64
N GLY A 64 46.27 57.31 -7.54
CA GLY A 64 46.70 55.90 -7.50
C GLY A 64 47.57 55.40 -6.31
N SER A 65 47.41 55.96 -5.10
CA SER A 65 47.70 55.44 -3.72
C SER A 65 48.46 54.11 -3.51
N ARG A 66 49.45 53.92 -2.62
CA ARG A 66 50.21 54.76 -1.65
C ARG A 66 51.44 53.91 -1.24
N ARG A 67 52.64 54.26 -1.71
CA ARG A 67 53.92 53.79 -1.17
C ARG A 67 54.79 55.00 -0.85
N GLY A 68 55.10 55.19 0.43
CA GLY A 68 56.34 55.77 0.93
C GLY A 68 56.83 57.09 0.32
N GLY A 69 56.01 58.14 0.30
CA GLY A 69 56.55 59.49 0.35
C GLY A 69 57.08 59.72 1.76
N ARG A 70 58.39 59.94 1.93
CA ARG A 70 58.91 60.62 3.13
C ARG A 70 58.18 61.95 3.19
N GLN A 71 57.13 62.01 4.02
CA GLN A 71 56.48 63.26 4.38
C GLN A 71 57.60 64.21 4.79
N ALA A 72 57.67 65.36 4.12
CA ALA A 72 58.34 66.52 4.67
C ALA A 72 57.86 66.63 6.12
N LYS A 73 58.77 66.43 7.08
CA LYS A 73 58.46 66.63 8.49
C LYS A 73 57.95 68.08 8.57
N SER A 74 56.65 68.23 8.79
CA SER A 74 56.06 69.45 9.34
C SER A 74 57.03 69.96 10.40
N GLY A 75 57.43 71.23 10.30
CA GLY A 75 58.23 71.88 11.34
C GLY A 75 57.62 71.58 12.71
N PHE A 76 58.48 71.36 13.70
CA PHE A 76 58.06 71.24 15.09
C PHE A 76 57.70 72.64 15.58
N ASP A 77 56.51 73.13 15.23
CA ASP A 77 56.04 74.43 15.66
C ASP A 77 55.56 74.39 17.11
N LEU A 78 55.89 75.45 17.86
CA LEU A 78 55.35 75.70 19.19
C LEU A 78 53.84 75.96 19.11
N LEU A 79 53.11 75.48 20.10
CA LEU A 79 51.68 75.77 20.26
C LEU A 79 51.43 77.29 20.41
N PRO A 80 50.38 77.86 19.81
CA PRO A 80 49.97 79.25 20.01
C PRO A 80 49.63 79.55 21.49
N PRO A 81 49.82 80.79 21.98
CA PRO A 81 49.60 81.16 23.38
C PRO A 81 48.28 80.65 23.97
N GLN A 82 47.11 80.97 23.40
CA GLN A 82 45.82 80.49 23.93
C GLN A 82 45.70 78.96 24.01
N GLN A 83 46.28 78.22 23.06
CA GLN A 83 46.18 76.76 23.04
C GLN A 83 47.06 76.12 24.14
N VAL A 84 48.21 76.72 24.43
CA VAL A 84 49.08 76.28 25.53
C VAL A 84 48.40 76.50 26.88
N ILE A 85 47.83 77.69 27.06
CA ILE A 85 47.14 78.09 28.29
C ILE A 85 46.04 77.08 28.64
N ASN A 86 45.25 76.70 27.63
CA ASN A 86 44.12 75.77 27.77
C ASN A 86 44.50 74.28 27.75
N SER A 87 45.79 73.92 27.63
CA SER A 87 46.22 72.52 27.61
C SER A 87 46.24 71.90 29.01
N ASP A 88 46.26 70.57 29.11
CA ASP A 88 46.39 69.86 30.40
C ASP A 88 47.86 69.65 30.83
N GLU A 89 48.80 70.32 30.15
CA GLU A 89 50.24 70.17 30.40
C GLU A 89 50.68 70.85 31.70
N THR A 90 51.83 70.42 32.25
CA THR A 90 52.37 70.98 33.49
C THR A 90 52.56 72.50 33.41
N ALA A 91 52.39 73.20 34.54
CA ALA A 91 52.56 74.66 34.60
C ALA A 91 53.92 75.12 34.05
N ALA A 92 54.98 74.35 34.33
CA ALA A 92 56.33 74.59 33.81
C ALA A 92 56.43 74.44 32.29
N PHE A 93 55.70 73.47 31.70
CA PHE A 93 55.60 73.33 30.25
C PHE A 93 54.91 74.53 29.62
N LYS A 94 53.76 74.92 30.18
CA LYS A 94 52.98 76.06 29.68
C LYS A 94 53.80 77.35 29.73
N LEU A 95 54.48 77.58 30.85
CA LEU A 95 55.36 78.73 31.05
C LEU A 95 56.52 78.73 30.04
N ALA A 96 57.17 77.58 29.82
CA ALA A 96 58.25 77.45 28.85
C ALA A 96 57.79 77.78 27.41
N VAL A 97 56.63 77.27 26.97
CA VAL A 97 56.13 77.58 25.62
C VAL A 97 55.77 79.07 25.50
N LEU A 98 55.15 79.68 26.51
CA LEU A 98 54.79 81.11 26.51
C LEU A 98 56.04 82.02 26.49
N ILE A 99 57.11 81.68 27.23
CA ILE A 99 58.40 82.38 27.17
C ILE A 99 58.95 82.37 25.73
N ALA A 100 58.91 81.22 25.07
CA ALA A 100 59.40 81.10 23.70
C ALA A 100 58.52 81.85 22.69
N GLN A 101 57.19 81.82 22.84
CA GLN A 101 56.27 82.56 21.97
C GLN A 101 56.39 84.07 22.13
N LYS A 102 56.62 84.57 23.36
CA LYS A 102 56.86 86.00 23.64
C LYS A 102 58.09 86.54 22.90
N HIS A 103 59.11 85.71 22.68
CA HIS A 103 60.27 86.08 21.87
C HIS A 103 60.04 85.96 20.36
N LYS A 104 59.15 85.07 19.92
CA LYS A 104 58.86 84.83 18.49
C LYS A 104 57.88 85.86 17.90
N MET A 105 56.92 86.35 18.68
CA MET A 105 55.83 87.21 18.21
C MET A 105 56.18 88.70 18.28
N ASN A 106 55.93 89.45 17.20
CA ASN A 106 56.15 90.91 17.18
C ASN A 106 55.03 91.72 17.87
N THR A 107 53.86 91.11 18.07
CA THR A 107 52.70 91.70 18.76
C THR A 107 52.33 90.81 19.94
N TRP A 108 52.44 91.34 21.16
CA TRP A 108 52.18 90.61 22.41
C TRP A 108 51.03 91.27 23.18
N GLU A 109 50.02 90.48 23.54
CA GLU A 109 48.90 90.96 24.36
C GLU A 109 49.29 90.97 25.85
N SER A 110 48.96 92.06 26.56
CA SER A 110 49.28 92.20 27.98
C SER A 110 48.59 91.17 28.87
N SER A 111 47.44 90.65 28.45
CA SER A 111 46.70 89.58 29.16
C SER A 111 47.50 88.28 29.29
N PHE A 112 48.42 87.98 28.37
CA PHE A 112 49.28 86.81 28.47
C PHE A 112 50.38 86.99 29.52
N ASP A 113 50.80 88.22 29.82
CA ASP A 113 51.74 88.48 30.91
C ASP A 113 51.12 88.15 32.27
N ASP A 114 49.83 88.44 32.46
CA ASP A 114 49.09 88.08 33.67
C ASP A 114 49.04 86.56 33.87
N GLN A 115 48.82 85.81 32.79
CA GLN A 115 48.79 84.35 32.85
C GLN A 115 50.17 83.72 33.02
N MET A 116 51.22 84.29 32.41
CA MET A 116 52.58 83.88 32.71
C MET A 116 52.91 84.09 34.19
N ASN A 117 52.43 85.17 34.81
CA ASN A 117 52.61 85.40 36.24
C ASN A 117 51.88 84.36 37.10
N LEU A 118 50.65 83.97 36.74
CA LEU A 118 49.94 82.88 37.43
C LEU A 118 50.70 81.55 37.33
N LEU A 119 51.20 81.21 36.14
CA LEU A 119 51.99 80.00 35.94
C LEU A 119 53.32 80.03 36.71
N ARG A 120 53.96 81.20 36.87
CA ARG A 120 55.15 81.34 37.73
C ARG A 120 54.84 81.03 39.19
N VAL A 121 53.69 81.45 39.70
CA VAL A 121 53.24 81.12 41.07
C VAL A 121 53.02 79.62 41.20
N GLU A 122 52.39 78.98 40.23
CA GLU A 122 52.21 77.53 40.25
C GLU A 122 53.54 76.77 40.15
N CYS A 123 54.47 77.22 39.31
CA CYS A 123 55.81 76.66 39.22
C CYS A 123 56.62 76.81 40.52
N SER A 124 56.33 77.84 41.34
CA SER A 124 56.99 78.01 42.64
C SER A 124 56.68 76.90 43.64
N GLN A 125 55.63 76.11 43.41
CA GLN A 125 55.29 74.93 44.23
C GLN A 125 56.17 73.70 43.95
N GLY A 126 57.07 73.81 42.96
CA GLY A 126 58.03 72.78 42.58
C GLY A 126 57.86 72.37 41.11
N VAL A 127 58.97 72.26 40.39
CA VAL A 127 59.03 71.80 39.00
C VAL A 127 59.89 70.55 38.88
N HIS A 128 59.57 69.71 37.90
CA HIS A 128 60.34 68.50 37.63
C HIS A 128 61.83 68.83 37.33
N PRO A 129 62.82 68.01 37.77
CA PRO A 129 64.25 68.28 37.57
C PRO A 129 64.68 68.54 36.12
N VAL A 130 63.92 68.00 35.15
CA VAL A 130 64.11 68.25 33.71
C VAL A 130 64.11 69.73 33.38
N TRP A 131 63.28 70.55 34.02
CA TRP A 131 63.16 71.98 33.73
C TRP A 131 64.39 72.77 34.17
N SER A 132 64.96 72.45 35.33
CA SER A 132 66.24 73.02 35.78
C SER A 132 67.37 72.65 34.80
N ARG A 133 67.40 71.40 34.35
CA ARG A 133 68.39 70.94 33.36
C ARG A 133 68.22 71.61 32.00
N LEU A 134 66.98 71.89 31.60
CA LEU A 134 66.62 72.56 30.37
C LEU A 134 67.02 74.05 30.40
N ALA A 135 66.77 74.73 31.51
CA ALA A 135 67.15 76.13 31.76
C ALA A 135 68.67 76.36 31.70
N ARG A 136 69.46 75.44 32.25
CA ARG A 136 70.94 75.50 32.17
C ARG A 136 71.48 75.39 30.76
N GLU A 137 70.78 74.64 29.90
CA GLU A 137 71.24 74.38 28.54
C GLU A 137 70.81 75.48 27.56
N ALA A 138 69.69 76.16 27.79
CA ALA A 138 69.15 77.21 26.94
C ALA A 138 68.84 78.50 27.74
N PRO A 139 69.58 79.60 27.51
CA PRO A 139 69.39 80.87 28.23
C PRO A 139 67.97 81.43 28.17
N LEU A 140 67.23 81.14 27.08
CA LEU A 140 65.84 81.52 26.87
C LEU A 140 64.94 81.11 28.05
N PHE A 141 65.22 79.97 28.67
CA PHE A 141 64.42 79.39 29.75
C PHE A 141 65.08 79.52 31.12
N ALA A 142 66.09 80.38 31.27
CA ALA A 142 66.85 80.54 32.53
C ALA A 142 65.94 80.86 33.74
N GLU A 143 64.77 81.47 33.50
CA GLU A 143 63.76 81.70 34.54
C GLU A 143 63.31 80.41 35.24
N LEU A 144 63.25 79.28 34.52
CA LEU A 144 62.80 78.01 35.09
C LEU A 144 63.80 77.39 36.09
N GLU A 145 65.06 77.84 36.11
CA GLU A 145 66.06 77.40 37.10
C GLU A 145 65.78 77.98 38.51
N ARG A 146 64.96 79.03 38.61
CA ARG A 146 64.65 79.70 39.88
C ARG A 146 63.59 78.97 40.72
N PHE A 147 62.88 78.02 40.13
CA PHE A 147 61.84 77.25 40.82
C PHE A 147 62.43 76.04 41.56
N GLU A 148 61.85 75.68 42.71
CA GLU A 148 62.27 74.51 43.49
C GLU A 148 62.07 73.20 42.71
N ILE A 149 62.91 72.19 42.93
CA ILE A 149 62.85 70.91 42.22
C ILE A 149 62.06 69.89 43.04
N LYS A 150 61.04 69.26 42.44
CA LYS A 150 60.25 68.17 43.06
C LYS A 150 60.28 66.91 42.19
N GLU A 151 60.79 65.81 42.73
CA GLU A 151 60.76 64.48 42.08
C GLU A 151 59.45 63.76 42.41
N GLU A 152 58.83 63.08 41.44
CA GLU A 152 57.59 62.31 41.66
C GLU A 152 57.89 60.98 42.37
N GLU A 153 57.11 60.64 43.41
CA GLU A 153 57.21 59.36 44.12
C GLU A 153 56.62 58.22 43.27
N ASN A 154 57.29 57.06 43.28
CA ASN A 154 56.84 55.87 42.53
C ASN A 154 55.56 55.28 43.13
N ILE A 155 54.47 55.28 42.37
CA ILE A 155 53.23 54.60 42.72
C ILE A 155 53.46 53.09 42.62
N LEU A 156 53.33 52.37 43.73
CA LEU A 156 53.32 50.90 43.78
C LEU A 156 51.90 50.42 43.43
N ILE A 157 51.73 49.76 42.28
CA ILE A 157 50.48 49.16 41.83
C ILE A 157 50.42 47.71 42.32
N ASP A 158 49.28 47.26 42.87
CA ASP A 158 49.09 45.85 43.28
C ASP A 158 48.99 44.94 42.05
N SER A 159 49.90 43.96 41.93
CA SER A 159 49.95 43.08 40.75
C SER A 159 48.79 42.07 40.67
N LYS A 160 48.00 41.89 41.74
CA LYS A 160 46.91 40.91 41.80
C LYS A 160 45.83 41.12 40.74
N GLU A 161 45.40 42.36 40.53
CA GLU A 161 44.32 42.68 39.58
C GLU A 161 44.77 42.41 38.14
N TRP A 162 46.00 42.80 37.81
CA TRP A 162 46.59 42.58 36.49
C TRP A 162 46.84 41.10 36.18
N ILE A 163 47.32 40.33 37.17
CA ILE A 163 47.48 38.87 37.05
C ILE A 163 46.12 38.20 36.88
N ASN A 164 45.11 38.57 37.67
CA ASN A 164 43.76 37.99 37.51
C ASN A 164 43.16 38.30 36.13
N ALA A 165 43.37 39.51 35.61
CA ALA A 165 42.92 39.92 34.28
C ALA A 165 43.67 39.23 33.12
N SER A 166 44.76 38.51 33.40
CA SER A 166 45.50 37.73 32.39
C SER A 166 44.91 36.34 32.12
N ASN A 167 43.83 35.95 32.82
CA ASN A 167 43.03 34.76 32.53
C ASN A 167 42.15 34.97 31.27
N ILE A 168 42.80 35.19 30.14
CA ILE A 168 42.20 35.44 28.82
C ILE A 168 42.64 34.38 27.82
N ASP A 169 41.88 34.19 26.74
CA ASP A 169 42.37 33.42 25.60
C ASP A 169 43.45 34.24 24.86
N PRO A 170 44.70 33.74 24.72
CA PRO A 170 45.73 34.43 23.96
C PRO A 170 45.36 34.71 22.50
N LYS A 171 44.41 33.98 21.91
CA LYS A 171 43.91 34.22 20.54
C LYS A 171 42.76 35.24 20.49
N ASN A 172 42.16 35.60 21.62
CA ASN A 172 41.15 36.65 21.68
C ASN A 172 41.81 38.04 21.69
N ASN A 173 41.91 38.63 20.51
CA ASN A 173 42.53 39.94 20.33
C ASN A 173 41.89 41.06 21.16
N SER A 174 40.58 40.97 21.43
CA SER A 174 39.86 42.02 22.16
C SER A 174 40.19 42.01 23.64
N SER A 175 40.20 40.83 24.26
CA SER A 175 40.57 40.64 25.65
C SER A 175 42.06 40.88 25.88
N LEU A 176 42.91 40.44 24.93
CA LEU A 176 44.33 40.73 24.96
C LEU A 176 44.61 42.24 24.88
N LEU A 177 43.92 42.96 24.00
CA LEU A 177 44.09 44.42 23.92
C LEU A 177 43.67 45.11 25.22
N LYS A 178 42.51 44.75 25.80
CA LYS A 178 42.04 45.29 27.07
C LYS A 178 43.03 45.05 28.21
N TRP A 179 43.57 43.83 28.31
CA TRP A 179 44.58 43.50 29.32
C TRP A 179 45.87 44.29 29.12
N LEU A 180 46.31 44.45 27.87
CA LEU A 180 47.48 45.28 27.55
C LEU A 180 47.26 46.77 27.82
N GLU A 181 46.03 47.27 27.90
CA GLU A 181 45.71 48.67 28.22
C GLU A 181 45.68 48.95 29.74
N MET A 182 45.69 47.91 30.58
CA MET A 182 45.79 48.07 32.03
C MET A 182 47.18 48.61 32.46
N ASP A 183 47.21 49.26 33.62
CA ASP A 183 48.46 49.72 34.21
C ASP A 183 49.33 48.53 34.61
N MET A 184 50.56 48.50 34.10
CA MET A 184 51.50 47.40 34.32
C MET A 184 52.10 47.48 35.74
N PRO A 185 52.19 46.36 36.48
CA PRO A 185 52.77 46.35 37.83
C PRO A 185 54.30 46.48 37.84
N PHE A 186 54.95 46.51 36.67
CA PHE A 186 56.39 46.63 36.49
C PHE A 186 56.75 47.73 35.48
N LYS A 187 57.93 48.31 35.63
CA LYS A 187 58.41 49.36 34.73
C LYS A 187 59.05 48.77 33.48
N LEU A 188 58.54 49.17 32.32
CA LEU A 188 59.15 48.87 31.02
C LEU A 188 60.22 49.90 30.68
N THR A 189 61.31 49.43 30.07
CA THR A 189 62.29 50.33 29.45
C THR A 189 61.66 51.04 28.24
N PRO A 190 62.13 52.25 27.85
CA PRO A 190 61.61 52.94 26.66
C PRO A 190 61.62 52.06 25.39
N ALA A 191 62.63 51.20 25.23
CA ALA A 191 62.72 50.28 24.11
C ALA A 191 61.61 49.21 24.12
N GLN A 192 61.26 48.72 25.30
CA GLN A 192 60.18 47.74 25.52
C GLN A 192 58.80 48.37 25.31
N GLU A 193 58.57 49.58 25.82
CA GLU A 193 57.29 50.29 25.66
C GLU A 193 56.99 50.57 24.17
N ILE A 194 58.02 50.90 23.38
CA ILE A 194 57.86 51.06 21.92
C ILE A 194 57.50 49.74 21.24
N SER A 195 58.11 48.63 21.63
CA SER A 195 57.78 47.31 21.09
C SER A 195 56.36 46.88 21.48
N LEU A 196 55.96 47.09 22.73
CA LEU A 196 54.61 46.81 23.21
C LEU A 196 53.58 47.71 22.51
N GLY A 197 53.89 48.99 22.33
CA GLY A 197 53.04 49.94 21.61
C GLY A 197 52.85 49.58 20.12
N LYS A 198 53.81 48.91 19.48
CA LYS A 198 53.63 48.34 18.14
C LYS A 198 52.64 47.17 18.15
N ILE A 199 52.69 46.31 19.17
CA ILE A 199 51.76 45.19 19.33
C ILE A 199 50.35 45.72 19.64
N ARG A 200 50.18 46.68 20.57
CA ARG A 200 48.89 47.35 20.85
C ARG A 200 48.27 47.95 19.57
N LYS A 201 49.08 48.62 18.74
CA LYS A 201 48.62 49.18 17.45
C LYS A 201 48.23 48.12 16.42
N ASP A 202 48.95 47.00 16.39
CA ASP A 202 48.63 45.88 15.50
C ASP A 202 47.32 45.20 15.94
N LEU A 203 47.12 45.05 17.25
CA LEU A 203 45.89 44.56 17.90
C LEU A 203 44.66 45.45 17.65
N ALA A 204 44.81 46.78 17.73
CA ALA A 204 43.73 47.72 17.44
C ALA A 204 43.31 47.75 15.95
N GLY A 205 44.10 47.11 15.06
CA GLY A 205 43.88 47.09 13.62
C GLY A 205 43.52 45.69 13.09
N LYS A 206 44.34 45.19 12.17
CA LYS A 206 44.30 43.78 11.73
C LYS A 206 45.49 43.05 12.35
N PRO A 207 45.32 42.40 13.52
CA PRO A 207 46.42 41.78 14.23
C PRO A 207 47.10 40.72 13.38
N ARG A 208 48.43 40.68 13.44
CA ARG A 208 49.28 39.67 12.81
C ARG A 208 50.20 39.06 13.88
N PRO A 209 49.65 38.21 14.76
CA PRO A 209 50.39 37.68 15.91
C PRO A 209 51.68 36.95 15.54
N SER A 210 51.71 36.28 14.39
CA SER A 210 52.92 35.62 13.85
C SER A 210 54.11 36.56 13.64
N SER A 211 53.89 37.87 13.54
CA SER A 211 54.95 38.87 13.42
C SER A 211 55.48 39.38 14.77
N TRP A 212 54.77 39.12 15.87
CA TRP A 212 55.11 39.64 17.19
C TRP A 212 56.43 39.09 17.76
N PRO A 213 56.82 37.81 17.56
CA PRO A 213 58.13 37.34 18.00
C PRO A 213 59.28 38.18 17.44
N GLN A 214 59.14 38.65 16.20
CA GLN A 214 60.13 39.54 15.56
C GLN A 214 60.10 40.97 16.15
N ILE A 215 58.94 41.47 16.57
CA ILE A 215 58.79 42.76 17.26
C ILE A 215 59.37 42.70 18.69
N MET A 216 59.25 41.54 19.34
CA MET A 216 59.72 41.27 20.69
C MET A 216 61.23 41.03 20.77
N LYS A 217 61.87 40.58 19.68
CA LYS A 217 63.28 40.18 19.63
C LYS A 217 64.22 41.21 20.26
N GLY A 218 64.93 40.77 21.32
CA GLY A 218 65.92 41.58 22.05
C GLY A 218 65.34 42.69 22.94
N LYS A 219 64.02 42.76 23.10
CA LYS A 219 63.32 43.81 23.87
C LYS A 219 62.36 43.21 24.89
N LEU A 220 61.33 42.50 24.41
CA LEU A 220 60.31 41.81 25.21
C LEU A 220 60.60 40.29 25.24
N ARG A 221 61.86 39.90 25.39
CA ARG A 221 62.30 38.51 25.48
C ARG A 221 63.22 38.32 26.67
N GLY A 222 63.11 37.19 27.37
CA GLY A 222 63.88 36.88 28.58
C GLY A 222 63.47 37.71 29.80
N LEU A 223 62.20 38.10 29.87
CA LEU A 223 61.65 38.83 31.01
C LEU A 223 61.56 37.92 32.26
N GLN A 224 61.43 38.52 33.45
CA GLN A 224 61.36 37.82 34.73
C GLN A 224 60.08 38.21 35.48
N GLU A 225 59.64 37.36 36.40
CA GLU A 225 58.46 37.60 37.28
C GLU A 225 57.18 37.93 36.47
N GLU A 226 56.39 38.93 36.87
CA GLU A 226 55.14 39.30 36.17
C GLU A 226 55.36 39.70 34.69
N ALA A 227 56.56 40.19 34.34
CA ALA A 227 56.88 40.56 32.97
C ALA A 227 57.09 39.35 32.05
N ALA A 228 57.47 38.19 32.60
CA ALA A 228 57.56 36.94 31.84
C ALA A 228 56.17 36.39 31.46
N LEU A 229 55.13 36.66 32.27
CA LEU A 229 53.74 36.33 31.93
C LEU A 229 53.25 37.14 30.71
N LEU A 230 53.66 38.41 30.60
CA LEU A 230 53.44 39.21 29.39
C LEU A 230 54.13 38.60 28.17
N GLU A 231 55.39 38.16 28.32
CA GLU A 231 56.13 37.50 27.25
C GLU A 231 55.44 36.21 26.80
N SER A 232 55.05 35.34 27.73
CA SER A 232 54.45 34.05 27.42
C SER A 232 53.11 34.19 26.70
N ILE A 233 52.20 35.05 27.19
CA ILE A 233 50.89 35.26 26.55
C ILE A 233 51.06 35.79 25.13
N LEU A 234 51.96 36.75 24.89
CA LEU A 234 52.23 37.26 23.54
C LEU A 234 52.81 36.20 22.60
N LEU A 235 53.64 35.29 23.12
CA LEU A 235 54.18 34.16 22.35
C LEU A 235 53.10 33.10 22.07
N LEU A 236 52.19 32.84 23.01
CA LEU A 236 51.02 31.96 22.82
C LEU A 236 50.10 32.52 21.73
N SER A 237 49.81 33.83 21.74
CA SER A 237 49.05 34.50 20.69
C SER A 237 49.69 34.34 19.30
N ALA A 238 51.02 34.33 19.25
CA ALA A 238 51.81 34.14 18.04
C ALA A 238 51.95 32.67 17.61
N ASN A 239 51.42 31.73 18.41
CA ASN A 239 51.62 30.28 18.28
C ASN A 239 53.11 29.88 18.21
N SER A 240 53.95 30.54 19.01
CA SER A 240 55.40 30.30 19.06
C SER A 240 55.75 29.14 20.01
N ASP A 241 56.64 28.24 19.58
CA ASP A 241 57.11 27.10 20.40
C ASP A 241 57.84 27.55 21.66
N ASP A 242 58.51 28.71 21.61
CA ASP A 242 59.17 29.31 22.77
C ASP A 242 58.24 29.62 23.96
N ALA A 243 56.92 29.68 23.75
CA ALA A 243 55.97 30.07 24.79
C ALA A 243 55.99 29.13 26.00
N MET A 244 56.10 27.81 25.76
CA MET A 244 56.14 26.81 26.84
C MET A 244 57.38 26.97 27.71
N ASN A 245 58.56 27.18 27.09
CA ASN A 245 59.80 27.41 27.83
C ASN A 245 59.70 28.63 28.77
N VAL A 246 58.98 29.68 28.35
CA VAL A 246 58.77 30.87 29.18
C VAL A 246 57.79 30.58 30.31
N LEU A 247 56.69 29.86 30.06
CA LEU A 247 55.73 29.47 31.09
C LEU A 247 56.37 28.57 32.17
N GLU A 248 57.17 27.58 31.76
CA GLU A 248 57.92 26.70 32.68
C GLU A 248 58.87 27.50 33.57
N SER A 249 59.52 28.53 33.04
CA SER A 249 60.45 29.37 33.81
C SER A 249 59.81 30.17 34.95
N ILE A 250 58.48 30.35 34.92
CA ILE A 250 57.71 31.08 35.93
C ILE A 250 56.70 30.21 36.69
N GLN A 251 56.70 28.90 36.45
CA GLN A 251 55.75 27.97 37.03
C GLN A 251 55.85 27.90 38.56
N ASP A 252 57.04 28.05 39.15
CA ASP A 252 57.24 28.01 40.61
C ASP A 252 56.89 29.33 41.33
N ASN A 253 56.45 30.35 40.59
CA ASN A 253 56.08 31.63 41.19
C ASN A 253 54.70 31.53 41.86
N GLY A 254 54.68 31.55 43.19
CA GLY A 254 53.46 31.38 43.99
C GLY A 254 52.30 32.34 43.68
N LYS A 255 52.55 33.50 43.04
CA LYS A 255 51.48 34.42 42.58
C LYS A 255 50.93 34.08 41.19
N LEU A 256 51.71 33.43 40.33
CA LEU A 256 51.42 33.20 38.90
C LEU A 256 50.98 31.75 38.60
N ILE A 257 51.29 30.80 39.49
CA ILE A 257 51.00 29.34 39.37
C ILE A 257 49.67 29.06 38.66
N LYS A 258 48.56 29.61 39.17
CA LYS A 258 47.22 29.29 38.68
C LYS A 258 46.99 29.68 37.22
N VAL A 259 47.48 30.86 36.81
CA VAL A 259 47.31 31.34 35.44
C VAL A 259 48.25 30.60 34.50
N VAL A 260 49.48 30.36 34.94
CA VAL A 260 50.50 29.64 34.16
C VAL A 260 50.04 28.22 33.86
N GLU A 261 49.55 27.48 34.85
CA GLU A 261 49.00 26.12 34.67
C GLU A 261 47.83 26.11 33.67
N LYS A 262 46.88 27.04 33.79
CA LYS A 262 45.76 27.16 32.84
C LYS A 262 46.23 27.47 31.41
N GLN A 263 47.18 28.39 31.24
CA GLN A 263 47.72 28.75 29.91
C GLN A 263 48.52 27.60 29.28
N MET A 264 49.29 26.86 30.09
CA MET A 264 49.97 25.64 29.64
C MET A 264 48.96 24.58 29.19
N ASN A 265 47.92 24.33 30.00
CA ASN A 265 46.88 23.36 29.68
C ASN A 265 46.16 23.71 28.36
N LEU A 266 45.71 24.96 28.18
CA LEU A 266 45.08 25.41 26.94
C LEU A 266 46.00 25.21 25.72
N ASN A 267 47.30 25.46 25.86
CA ASN A 267 48.26 25.29 24.77
C ASN A 267 48.45 23.81 24.40
N ILE A 268 48.55 22.92 25.40
CA ILE A 268 48.63 21.46 25.21
C ILE A 268 47.39 20.95 24.45
N ILE A 269 46.18 21.37 24.87
CA ILE A 269 44.91 21.00 24.22
C ILE A 269 44.91 21.46 22.74
N ARG A 270 45.40 22.67 22.45
CA ARG A 270 45.43 23.20 21.08
C ARG A 270 46.51 22.58 20.19
N ARG A 271 47.59 22.06 20.77
CA ARG A 271 48.72 21.46 20.05
C ARG A 271 48.61 19.95 19.85
N ASN A 272 47.55 19.34 20.38
CA ASN A 272 47.36 17.89 20.35
C ASN A 272 48.51 17.12 21.02
N GLU A 273 49.01 17.67 22.13
CA GLU A 273 49.99 16.99 22.98
C GLU A 273 49.21 16.24 24.09
N ASN A 274 49.69 15.06 24.52
CA ASN A 274 49.00 14.16 25.47
C ASN A 274 48.79 14.84 26.85
N GLY A 275 47.72 15.62 26.99
CA GLY A 275 47.26 16.22 28.24
C GLY A 275 46.09 15.47 28.85
N ALA A 276 45.86 15.65 30.15
CA ALA A 276 44.69 15.11 30.86
C ALA A 276 43.40 15.85 30.42
N LEU A 277 42.85 15.45 29.26
CA LEU A 277 41.66 16.06 28.67
C LEU A 277 40.43 15.98 29.59
N VAL A 278 40.31 14.92 30.39
CA VAL A 278 39.15 14.69 31.27
C VAL A 278 39.05 15.74 32.38
N GLU A 279 40.15 16.06 33.04
CA GLU A 279 40.20 17.11 34.08
C GLU A 279 39.88 18.50 33.50
N SER A 280 40.22 18.70 32.21
CA SER A 280 40.00 19.94 31.48
C SER A 280 38.53 20.19 31.10
N LEU A 281 37.70 19.14 31.02
CA LEU A 281 36.25 19.25 30.79
C LEU A 281 35.53 20.00 31.92
N THR A 282 36.06 19.90 33.15
CA THR A 282 35.52 20.50 34.38
C THR A 282 36.38 21.63 34.94
N GLN A 283 37.21 22.26 34.10
CA GLN A 283 38.14 23.32 34.54
C GLN A 283 37.43 24.39 35.39
N GLU A 284 37.93 24.60 36.62
CA GLU A 284 37.37 25.57 37.56
C GLU A 284 37.69 27.02 37.19
N GLY A 285 36.68 27.90 37.36
CA GLY A 285 36.77 29.35 37.16
C GLY A 285 35.76 29.89 36.15
N ASP A 286 35.25 31.09 36.43
CA ASP A 286 34.34 31.83 35.55
C ASP A 286 35.08 32.81 34.62
N ASP A 287 36.41 32.72 34.58
CA ASP A 287 37.26 33.51 33.70
C ASP A 287 37.25 32.99 32.25
N GLU A 288 37.60 33.87 31.32
CA GLU A 288 37.61 33.57 29.88
C GLU A 288 38.53 32.39 29.53
N LEU A 289 39.67 32.29 30.21
CA LEU A 289 40.61 31.20 30.01
C LEU A 289 40.04 29.83 30.40
N ALA A 290 39.40 29.69 31.56
CA ALA A 290 38.76 28.46 32.00
C ALA A 290 37.59 28.05 31.09
N LEU A 291 36.82 29.02 30.58
CA LEU A 291 35.77 28.76 29.60
C LEU A 291 36.37 28.25 28.28
N THR A 292 37.44 28.87 27.80
CA THR A 292 38.13 28.47 26.56
C THR A 292 38.70 27.05 26.67
N ILE A 293 39.30 26.70 27.82
CA ILE A 293 39.80 25.34 28.09
C ILE A 293 38.67 24.32 27.99
N ARG A 294 37.50 24.60 28.60
CA ARG A 294 36.33 23.71 28.52
C ARG A 294 35.84 23.55 27.07
N VAL A 295 35.64 24.65 26.34
CA VAL A 295 35.19 24.62 24.93
C VAL A 295 36.13 23.79 24.06
N GLU A 296 37.45 24.06 24.11
CA GLU A 296 38.44 23.36 23.29
C GLU A 296 38.59 21.88 23.68
N SER A 297 38.37 21.54 24.96
CA SER A 297 38.36 20.15 25.42
C SER A 297 37.14 19.39 24.90
N TRP A 298 35.95 19.99 24.94
CA TRP A 298 34.72 19.37 24.45
C TRP A 298 34.70 19.13 22.93
N LYS A 299 35.39 19.98 22.16
CA LYS A 299 35.61 19.75 20.72
C LYS A 299 36.42 18.48 20.42
N ARG A 300 37.18 17.98 21.40
CA ARG A 300 38.09 16.83 21.30
C ARG A 300 37.62 15.61 22.08
N ILE A 301 36.32 15.49 22.31
CA ILE A 301 35.71 14.36 23.00
C ILE A 301 36.04 12.99 22.37
N ASP A 302 36.35 12.96 21.07
CA ASP A 302 36.78 11.76 20.33
C ASP A 302 38.07 11.14 20.89
N ASP A 303 38.96 11.96 21.47
CA ASP A 303 40.24 11.53 22.03
C ASP A 303 40.11 10.99 23.47
N ILE A 304 38.89 10.96 24.03
CA ILE A 304 38.63 10.55 25.41
C ILE A 304 37.93 9.20 25.43
N ASP A 305 38.64 8.12 25.75
CA ASP A 305 38.05 6.77 25.83
C ASP A 305 37.31 6.49 27.15
N GLN A 306 37.45 7.35 28.17
CA GLN A 306 36.78 7.17 29.45
C GLN A 306 35.26 7.39 29.36
N GLN A 307 34.49 6.56 30.08
CA GLN A 307 33.05 6.70 30.21
C GLN A 307 32.71 7.86 31.15
N LEU A 308 31.99 8.85 30.63
CA LEU A 308 31.61 10.07 31.34
C LEU A 308 30.13 9.99 31.77
N SER A 309 29.76 10.74 32.82
CA SER A 309 28.36 10.82 33.26
C SER A 309 27.50 11.63 32.28
N ILE A 310 26.21 11.30 32.17
CA ILE A 310 25.27 12.03 31.30
C ILE A 310 25.22 13.53 31.63
N GLU A 311 25.22 13.88 32.92
CA GLU A 311 25.18 15.27 33.38
C GLU A 311 26.39 16.07 32.88
N LEU A 312 27.55 15.41 32.77
CA LEU A 312 28.76 16.04 32.26
C LEU A 312 28.66 16.24 30.74
N LEU A 313 28.21 15.22 30.01
CA LEU A 313 28.05 15.26 28.55
C LEU A 313 27.02 16.33 28.11
N GLU A 314 25.89 16.42 28.80
CA GLU A 314 24.86 17.44 28.55
C GLU A 314 25.38 18.84 28.83
N LYS A 315 26.13 19.04 29.92
CA LYS A 315 26.81 20.31 30.19
C LYS A 315 27.77 20.68 29.06
N GLY A 316 28.49 19.69 28.52
CA GLY A 316 29.34 19.86 27.35
C GLY A 316 28.58 20.28 26.11
N LYS A 317 27.45 19.61 25.81
CA LYS A 317 26.56 19.94 24.70
C LYS A 317 26.04 21.38 24.79
N ILE A 318 25.47 21.75 25.94
CA ILE A 318 24.92 23.11 26.20
C ILE A 318 26.02 24.16 26.05
N LEU A 319 27.22 23.88 26.55
CA LEU A 319 28.36 24.81 26.46
C LEU A 319 28.80 25.03 25.01
N LEU A 320 28.85 23.99 24.17
CA LEU A 320 29.16 24.15 22.75
C LEU A 320 28.06 24.92 22.00
N GLU A 321 26.79 24.63 22.30
CA GLU A 321 25.62 25.33 21.72
C GLU A 321 25.61 26.82 22.05
N GLN A 322 25.86 27.20 23.31
CA GLN A 322 25.90 28.61 23.74
C GLN A 322 27.01 29.43 23.07
N HIS A 323 28.05 28.77 22.56
CA HIS A 323 29.20 29.39 21.92
C HIS A 323 29.20 29.25 20.39
N ASP A 324 28.07 28.83 19.80
CA ASP A 324 27.92 28.63 18.34
C ASP A 324 28.99 27.68 17.75
N GLU A 325 29.46 26.70 18.54
CA GLU A 325 30.46 25.73 18.13
C GLU A 325 29.83 24.45 17.58
N LYS A 326 30.49 23.80 16.62
CA LYS A 326 29.99 22.53 16.07
C LYS A 326 30.08 21.43 17.13
N ILE A 327 28.94 20.85 17.47
CA ILE A 327 28.85 19.70 18.38
C ILE A 327 29.44 18.46 17.67
N PRO A 328 30.43 17.77 18.27
CA PRO A 328 30.92 16.50 17.72
C PRO A 328 29.82 15.43 17.68
N SER A 329 29.74 14.66 16.59
CA SER A 329 28.74 13.59 16.45
C SER A 329 28.92 12.50 17.52
N SER A 330 30.16 12.20 17.90
CA SER A 330 30.48 11.25 18.96
C SER A 330 29.95 11.65 20.33
N LEU A 331 29.89 12.95 20.65
CA LEU A 331 29.25 13.45 21.87
C LEU A 331 27.77 13.10 21.88
N LEU A 332 27.08 13.38 20.77
CA LEU A 332 25.65 13.09 20.60
C LEU A 332 25.36 11.59 20.64
N TRP A 333 26.21 10.76 20.02
CA TRP A 333 26.09 9.29 20.11
C TRP A 333 26.31 8.76 21.53
N ARG A 334 27.27 9.31 22.29
CA ARG A 334 27.48 8.92 23.70
C ARG A 334 26.29 9.31 24.58
N ILE A 335 25.75 10.52 24.39
CA ILE A 335 24.54 10.98 25.07
C ILE A 335 23.38 10.03 24.76
N SER A 336 23.12 9.76 23.47
CA SER A 336 22.03 8.90 23.03
C SER A 336 22.13 7.46 23.58
N LYS A 337 23.34 6.87 23.60
CA LYS A 337 23.58 5.53 24.19
C LYS A 337 23.27 5.48 25.68
N ILE A 338 23.68 6.50 26.45
CA ILE A 338 23.41 6.55 27.89
C ILE A 338 21.92 6.82 28.18
N LEU A 339 21.27 7.70 27.40
CA LEU A 339 19.83 7.94 27.50
C LEU A 339 19.02 6.68 27.18
N PHE A 340 19.46 5.89 26.19
CA PHE A 340 18.86 4.59 25.88
C PHE A 340 18.96 3.61 27.07
N GLU A 341 20.11 3.53 27.74
CA GLU A 341 20.27 2.69 28.95
C GLU A 341 19.40 3.15 30.13
N LYS A 342 19.03 4.44 30.16
CA LYS A 342 18.11 5.03 31.14
C LYS A 342 16.63 4.94 30.75
N GLU A 343 16.30 4.33 29.60
CA GLU A 343 14.96 4.26 29.04
C GLU A 343 14.35 5.62 28.61
N GLU A 344 15.19 6.66 28.44
CA GLU A 344 14.80 8.00 27.99
C GLU A 344 14.87 8.11 26.45
N TYR A 345 14.04 7.31 25.77
CA TYR A 345 14.17 7.07 24.32
C TYR A 345 13.89 8.29 23.44
N ASP A 346 12.97 9.19 23.82
CA ASP A 346 12.63 10.40 23.03
C ASP A 346 13.85 11.33 22.90
N GLU A 347 14.54 11.57 24.02
CA GLU A 347 15.74 12.41 24.07
C GLU A 347 16.93 11.74 23.37
N ALA A 348 17.01 10.40 23.45
CA ALA A 348 18.00 9.62 22.71
C ALA A 348 17.82 9.76 21.19
N ILE A 349 16.58 9.75 20.67
CA ILE A 349 16.29 9.92 19.23
C ILE A 349 16.63 11.34 18.77
N THR A 350 16.16 12.36 19.49
CA THR A 350 16.41 13.77 19.12
C THR A 350 17.90 14.11 19.05
N SER A 351 18.74 13.40 19.81
CA SER A 351 20.18 13.59 19.79
C SER A 351 20.86 13.12 18.50
N ILE A 352 20.28 12.14 17.78
CA ILE A 352 20.94 11.50 16.63
C ILE A 352 20.15 11.53 15.32
N GLU A 353 18.87 11.92 15.33
CA GLU A 353 18.00 11.80 14.15
C GLU A 353 18.45 12.62 12.92
N ASP A 354 19.22 13.70 13.14
CA ASP A 354 19.75 14.55 12.07
C ASP A 354 21.22 14.20 11.71
N LEU A 355 21.79 13.15 12.31
CA LEU A 355 23.15 12.69 12.00
C LEU A 355 23.16 11.66 10.86
N SER A 356 24.27 11.62 10.10
CA SER A 356 24.52 10.55 9.14
C SER A 356 24.99 9.28 9.85
N LEU A 357 24.46 8.13 9.46
CA LEU A 357 24.91 6.82 9.91
C LEU A 357 26.12 6.40 9.08
N ASN A 358 27.28 6.22 9.71
CA ASN A 358 28.55 6.03 9.00
C ASN A 358 29.14 4.62 9.18
N ASN A 359 28.69 3.85 10.17
CA ASN A 359 29.20 2.50 10.45
C ASN A 359 28.10 1.53 10.92
N SER A 360 28.43 0.23 10.91
CA SER A 360 27.54 -0.86 11.29
C SER A 360 27.00 -0.73 12.72
N GLU A 361 27.81 -0.26 13.68
CA GLU A 361 27.38 -0.11 15.08
C GLU A 361 26.32 0.98 15.25
N GLU A 362 26.48 2.11 14.55
CA GLU A 362 25.52 3.23 14.54
C GLU A 362 24.19 2.79 13.94
N VAL A 363 24.21 2.03 12.83
CA VAL A 363 22.99 1.49 12.19
C VAL A 363 22.29 0.50 13.14
N ILE A 364 23.02 -0.43 13.74
CA ILE A 364 22.48 -1.41 14.70
C ILE A 364 21.86 -0.71 15.91
N PHE A 365 22.52 0.30 16.46
CA PHE A 365 21.98 1.09 17.57
C PHE A 365 20.74 1.88 17.15
N ALA A 366 20.76 2.52 15.98
CA ALA A 366 19.62 3.26 15.45
C ALA A 366 18.40 2.35 15.28
N ILE A 367 18.58 1.13 14.76
CA ILE A 367 17.49 0.13 14.68
C ILE A 367 16.93 -0.17 16.07
N LYS A 368 17.79 -0.49 17.06
CA LYS A 368 17.37 -0.77 18.43
C LYS A 368 16.60 0.39 19.07
N LEU A 369 17.00 1.62 18.75
CA LEU A 369 16.36 2.83 19.26
C LEU A 369 14.99 3.06 18.61
N VAL A 370 14.89 2.96 17.28
CA VAL A 370 13.62 3.13 16.56
C VAL A 370 12.61 2.03 16.92
N SER A 371 13.09 0.83 17.28
CA SER A 371 12.25 -0.24 17.83
C SER A 371 11.56 0.11 19.15
N LYS A 372 12.07 1.10 19.91
CA LYS A 372 11.47 1.56 21.17
C LYS A 372 10.55 2.75 20.97
N ILE A 373 10.98 3.74 20.16
CA ILE A 373 10.17 4.91 19.80
C ILE A 373 10.32 5.19 18.30
N TYR A 374 9.20 5.37 17.62
CA TYR A 374 9.17 5.57 16.18
C TYR A 374 9.67 6.96 15.76
N SER A 375 10.62 7.02 14.82
CA SER A 375 11.02 8.25 14.11
C SER A 375 11.17 8.00 12.61
N GLN A 376 10.34 8.68 11.80
CA GLN A 376 10.36 8.54 10.34
C GLN A 376 11.70 8.98 9.72
N LYS A 377 12.32 10.05 10.25
CA LYS A 377 13.62 10.52 9.75
C LYS A 377 14.69 9.46 9.94
N LEU A 378 14.75 8.87 11.14
CA LEU A 378 15.74 7.86 11.48
C LEU A 378 15.49 6.56 10.71
N GLU A 379 14.21 6.16 10.53
CA GLU A 379 13.83 5.04 9.66
C GLU A 379 14.38 5.22 8.23
N ASN A 380 14.16 6.39 7.62
CA ASN A 380 14.64 6.66 6.26
C ASN A 380 16.17 6.63 6.18
N SER A 381 16.87 7.21 7.17
CA SER A 381 18.33 7.20 7.26
C SER A 381 18.89 5.78 7.36
N ILE A 382 18.24 4.92 8.16
CA ILE A 382 18.58 3.49 8.28
C ILE A 382 18.40 2.79 6.93
N ILE A 383 17.24 2.95 6.29
CA ILE A 383 16.92 2.33 4.99
C ILE A 383 17.93 2.70 3.91
N ASP A 384 18.32 3.99 3.82
CA ASP A 384 19.28 4.43 2.82
C ASP A 384 20.70 3.95 3.11
N THR A 385 21.10 3.90 4.38
CA THR A 385 22.43 3.42 4.77
C THR A 385 22.56 1.91 4.58
N MET A 386 21.51 1.13 4.89
CA MET A 386 21.50 -0.33 4.74
C MET A 386 21.85 -0.82 3.33
N LYS A 387 21.54 -0.04 2.28
CA LYS A 387 21.84 -0.38 0.88
C LYS A 387 23.34 -0.49 0.58
N VAL A 388 24.18 0.15 1.39
CA VAL A 388 25.65 0.15 1.28
C VAL A 388 26.34 -0.47 2.49
N SER A 389 25.57 -0.96 3.47
CA SER A 389 26.08 -1.61 4.68
C SER A 389 26.59 -3.04 4.42
N GLU A 390 27.38 -3.55 5.35
CA GLU A 390 27.84 -4.94 5.35
C GLU A 390 26.68 -5.92 5.59
N GLU A 391 26.81 -7.14 5.03
CA GLU A 391 25.80 -8.21 5.10
C GLU A 391 25.33 -8.48 6.55
N GLU A 392 26.24 -8.50 7.54
CA GLU A 392 25.90 -8.73 8.95
C GLU A 392 24.94 -7.67 9.52
N THR A 393 25.09 -6.41 9.08
CA THR A 393 24.21 -5.31 9.52
C THR A 393 22.81 -5.47 8.93
N VAL A 394 22.73 -5.86 7.66
CA VAL A 394 21.44 -6.12 6.98
C VAL A 394 20.75 -7.34 7.59
N VAL A 395 21.50 -8.39 7.92
CA VAL A 395 20.99 -9.57 8.65
C VAL A 395 20.45 -9.20 10.02
N PHE A 396 21.14 -8.32 10.77
CA PHE A 396 20.64 -7.82 12.05
C PHE A 396 19.30 -7.08 11.88
N ALA A 397 19.21 -6.20 10.88
CA ALA A 397 17.99 -5.45 10.59
C ALA A 397 16.80 -6.35 10.26
N MET A 398 17.01 -7.41 9.47
CA MET A 398 15.99 -8.39 9.14
C MET A 398 15.54 -9.22 10.35
N ARG A 399 16.49 -9.60 11.23
CA ARG A 399 16.22 -10.45 12.40
C ARG A 399 15.63 -9.70 13.59
N CYS A 400 15.72 -8.37 13.61
CA CYS A 400 15.18 -7.55 14.68
C CYS A 400 13.64 -7.46 14.57
N GLU A 401 12.92 -8.31 15.30
CA GLU A 401 11.44 -8.41 15.22
C GLU A 401 10.72 -7.11 15.61
N ASP A 402 11.29 -6.38 16.59
CA ASP A 402 10.76 -5.11 17.07
C ASP A 402 11.10 -3.94 16.13
N ALA A 403 11.89 -4.14 15.06
CA ALA A 403 12.19 -3.09 14.11
C ALA A 403 10.95 -2.69 13.30
N PRO A 404 10.81 -1.41 12.89
CA PRO A 404 9.77 -1.01 11.95
C PRO A 404 9.70 -1.92 10.72
N ILE A 405 8.47 -2.21 10.29
CA ILE A 405 8.18 -3.08 9.14
C ILE A 405 8.97 -2.67 7.88
N PRO A 406 9.08 -1.36 7.51
CA PRO A 406 9.85 -0.94 6.34
C PRO A 406 11.33 -1.36 6.38
N ILE A 407 11.95 -1.34 7.57
CA ILE A 407 13.35 -1.74 7.76
C ILE A 407 13.51 -3.24 7.53
N GLN A 408 12.64 -4.06 8.14
CA GLN A 408 12.70 -5.52 7.98
C GLN A 408 12.47 -5.94 6.50
N LEU A 409 11.51 -5.30 5.82
CA LEU A 409 11.20 -5.58 4.41
C LEU A 409 12.31 -5.13 3.45
N GLU A 410 12.93 -3.97 3.69
CA GLU A 410 14.05 -3.56 2.85
C GLU A 410 15.27 -4.47 3.07
N ALA A 411 15.54 -4.86 4.32
CA ALA A 411 16.60 -5.80 4.63
C ALA A 411 16.40 -7.16 3.95
N SER A 412 15.16 -7.69 3.95
CA SER A 412 14.85 -8.95 3.26
C SER A 412 15.02 -8.83 1.74
N LYS A 413 14.65 -7.70 1.13
CA LYS A 413 14.87 -7.41 -0.30
C LYS A 413 16.34 -7.28 -0.69
N ILE A 414 17.18 -6.73 0.18
CA ILE A 414 18.62 -6.64 -0.05
C ILE A 414 19.23 -8.05 0.01
N LEU A 415 18.90 -8.84 1.04
CA LEU A 415 19.43 -10.19 1.23
C LEU A 415 18.95 -11.17 0.16
N SER A 416 17.71 -11.06 -0.31
CA SER A 416 17.20 -11.90 -1.41
C SER A 416 17.98 -11.70 -2.71
N LYS A 417 18.52 -10.51 -2.96
CA LYS A 417 19.37 -10.22 -4.13
C LYS A 417 20.82 -10.67 -3.95
N LEU A 418 21.32 -10.70 -2.72
CA LEU A 418 22.69 -11.10 -2.40
C LEU A 418 22.85 -12.62 -2.39
N ASP A 419 22.02 -13.30 -1.59
CA ASP A 419 22.02 -14.77 -1.45
C ASP A 419 20.64 -15.24 -0.98
N SER A 420 19.73 -15.41 -1.94
CA SER A 420 18.36 -15.86 -1.65
C SER A 420 18.32 -17.22 -0.97
N ILE A 421 19.27 -18.11 -1.27
CA ILE A 421 19.25 -19.51 -0.80
C ILE A 421 19.58 -19.55 0.69
N ARG A 422 20.66 -18.88 1.11
CA ARG A 422 21.12 -18.89 2.50
C ARG A 422 20.09 -18.34 3.49
N TYR A 423 19.34 -17.32 3.06
CA TYR A 423 18.40 -16.58 3.90
C TYR A 423 16.93 -16.88 3.60
N THR A 424 16.64 -17.93 2.83
CA THR A 424 15.27 -18.23 2.35
C THR A 424 14.27 -18.27 3.50
N ASP A 425 14.56 -19.03 4.55
CA ASP A 425 13.66 -19.21 5.69
C ASP A 425 13.42 -17.88 6.42
N GLU A 426 14.47 -17.12 6.72
CA GLU A 426 14.33 -15.84 7.41
C GLU A 426 13.58 -14.79 6.57
N ILE A 427 13.83 -14.75 5.25
CA ILE A 427 13.11 -13.86 4.32
C ILE A 427 11.61 -14.21 4.35
N LEU A 428 11.25 -15.48 4.16
CA LEU A 428 9.85 -15.92 4.21
C LEU A 428 9.22 -15.64 5.58
N SER A 429 9.99 -15.77 6.66
CA SER A 429 9.55 -15.52 8.03
C SER A 429 9.23 -14.04 8.26
N VAL A 430 10.07 -13.13 7.76
CA VAL A 430 9.78 -11.68 7.78
C VAL A 430 8.54 -11.35 6.96
N LEU A 431 8.44 -11.85 5.72
CA LEU A 431 7.27 -11.62 4.86
C LEU A 431 5.97 -12.12 5.51
N THR A 432 6.04 -13.25 6.22
CA THR A 432 4.91 -13.83 6.95
C THR A 432 4.49 -12.98 8.15
N ARG A 433 5.42 -12.57 9.02
CA ARG A 433 5.11 -11.74 10.20
C ARG A 433 4.59 -10.36 9.85
N THR A 434 5.16 -9.76 8.80
CA THR A 434 4.77 -8.44 8.30
C THR A 434 3.49 -8.50 7.45
N ALA A 435 2.98 -9.70 7.17
CA ALA A 435 1.83 -9.94 6.29
C ALA A 435 2.02 -9.35 4.87
N ASP A 436 3.26 -9.34 4.36
CA ASP A 436 3.60 -9.01 2.98
C ASP A 436 3.32 -10.22 2.08
N VAL A 437 2.04 -10.40 1.77
CA VAL A 437 1.53 -11.52 0.99
C VAL A 437 2.06 -11.50 -0.46
N GLU A 438 2.31 -10.31 -1.01
CA GLU A 438 2.80 -10.15 -2.38
C GLU A 438 4.26 -10.60 -2.49
N GLY A 439 5.13 -10.11 -1.59
CA GLY A 439 6.51 -10.57 -1.54
C GLY A 439 6.62 -12.07 -1.27
N LEU A 440 5.73 -12.61 -0.44
CA LEU A 440 5.66 -14.05 -0.18
C LEU A 440 5.26 -14.85 -1.42
N ALA A 441 4.24 -14.38 -2.16
CA ALA A 441 3.79 -14.99 -3.40
C ALA A 441 4.91 -14.99 -4.46
N GLU A 442 5.63 -13.88 -4.60
CA GLU A 442 6.75 -13.76 -5.54
C GLU A 442 7.91 -14.70 -5.21
N SER A 443 8.25 -14.80 -3.92
CA SER A 443 9.30 -15.71 -3.46
C SER A 443 8.94 -17.18 -3.74
N MET A 444 7.70 -17.57 -3.46
CA MET A 444 7.21 -18.94 -3.68
C MET A 444 6.97 -19.29 -5.15
N ALA A 445 6.63 -18.32 -6.00
CA ALA A 445 6.52 -18.54 -7.44
C ALA A 445 7.91 -18.77 -8.07
N GLY A 446 8.96 -18.17 -7.52
CA GLY A 446 10.34 -18.36 -7.97
C GLY A 446 10.90 -19.76 -7.69
N ASP A 447 10.49 -20.40 -6.59
CA ASP A 447 10.83 -21.78 -6.25
C ASP A 447 9.61 -22.53 -5.72
N GLU A 448 9.02 -23.35 -6.59
CA GLU A 448 7.80 -24.08 -6.28
C GLU A 448 7.96 -25.11 -5.15
N SER A 449 9.19 -25.50 -4.81
CA SER A 449 9.46 -26.41 -3.69
C SER A 449 9.14 -25.77 -2.33
N LEU A 450 9.14 -24.44 -2.25
CA LEU A 450 8.80 -23.68 -1.04
C LEU A 450 7.35 -23.87 -0.61
N ALA A 451 6.43 -24.07 -1.56
CA ALA A 451 5.03 -24.37 -1.24
C ALA A 451 4.86 -25.75 -0.58
N LEU A 452 5.78 -26.69 -0.85
CA LEU A 452 5.81 -28.00 -0.20
C LEU A 452 6.47 -27.91 1.18
N ALA A 453 7.52 -27.09 1.33
CA ALA A 453 8.20 -26.91 2.61
C ALA A 453 7.38 -26.09 3.61
N TYR A 454 6.67 -25.06 3.15
CA TYR A 454 5.91 -24.10 3.97
C TYR A 454 4.43 -24.00 3.55
N PRO A 455 3.65 -25.09 3.67
CA PRO A 455 2.30 -25.14 3.11
C PRO A 455 1.33 -24.13 3.75
N PHE A 456 1.44 -23.83 5.06
CA PHE A 456 0.57 -22.83 5.69
C PHE A 456 0.83 -21.41 5.17
N ARG A 457 2.08 -21.05 4.90
CA ARG A 457 2.46 -19.77 4.31
C ARG A 457 1.93 -19.65 2.87
N ALA A 458 1.98 -20.74 2.09
CA ALA A 458 1.39 -20.77 0.74
C ALA A 458 -0.15 -20.68 0.75
N LEU A 459 -0.82 -21.31 1.72
CA LEU A 459 -2.27 -21.16 1.91
C LEU A 459 -2.64 -19.75 2.39
N MET A 460 -1.80 -19.11 3.20
CA MET A 460 -1.96 -17.70 3.55
C MET A 460 -1.98 -16.81 2.30
N VAL A 461 -1.08 -17.06 1.33
CA VAL A 461 -1.09 -16.38 0.02
C VAL A 461 -2.44 -16.56 -0.68
N TRP A 462 -2.91 -17.80 -0.82
CA TRP A 462 -4.21 -18.09 -1.43
C TRP A 462 -5.38 -17.31 -0.78
N HIS A 463 -5.38 -17.18 0.54
CA HIS A 463 -6.49 -16.57 1.27
C HIS A 463 -6.43 -15.04 1.39
N LEU A 464 -5.23 -14.44 1.30
CA LEU A 464 -5.01 -13.02 1.58
C LEU A 464 -4.44 -12.21 0.41
N MET A 465 -4.13 -12.83 -0.73
CA MET A 465 -3.57 -12.11 -1.88
C MET A 465 -4.53 -10.98 -2.31
N PRO A 466 -4.07 -9.71 -2.33
CA PRO A 466 -4.86 -8.58 -2.81
C PRO A 466 -5.35 -8.83 -4.24
N ALA A 467 -6.59 -8.43 -4.53
CA ALA A 467 -7.21 -8.70 -5.83
C ALA A 467 -6.46 -8.02 -6.98
N GLU A 468 -6.02 -6.78 -6.78
CA GLU A 468 -5.34 -5.95 -7.79
C GLU A 468 -4.04 -6.59 -8.27
N SER A 469 -3.24 -7.08 -7.33
CA SER A 469 -1.96 -7.74 -7.60
C SER A 469 -2.13 -9.20 -8.02
N GLY A 470 -3.20 -9.86 -7.53
CA GLY A 470 -3.47 -11.28 -7.77
C GLY A 470 -4.07 -11.60 -9.14
N ILE A 471 -4.78 -10.67 -9.77
CA ILE A 471 -5.51 -10.91 -11.04
C ILE A 471 -4.61 -11.47 -12.16
N ASN A 472 -3.37 -10.96 -12.24
CA ASN A 472 -2.39 -11.37 -13.26
C ASN A 472 -1.61 -12.64 -12.89
N LYS A 473 -1.76 -13.16 -11.67
CA LYS A 473 -1.01 -14.31 -11.12
C LYS A 473 -1.92 -15.45 -10.66
N ILE A 474 -3.16 -15.51 -11.14
CA ILE A 474 -4.18 -16.45 -10.65
C ILE A 474 -3.72 -17.91 -10.78
N GLU A 475 -3.18 -18.29 -11.94
CA GLU A 475 -2.77 -19.68 -12.19
C GLU A 475 -1.62 -20.12 -11.27
N GLU A 476 -0.64 -19.23 -11.06
CA GLU A 476 0.47 -19.43 -10.12
C GLU A 476 -0.05 -19.65 -8.69
N ILE A 477 -0.96 -18.78 -8.24
CA ILE A 477 -1.56 -18.85 -6.90
C ILE A 477 -2.37 -20.15 -6.71
N ILE A 478 -3.10 -20.59 -7.75
CA ILE A 478 -3.81 -21.88 -7.72
C ILE A 478 -2.80 -23.04 -7.61
N ASN A 479 -1.71 -23.01 -8.37
CA ASN A 479 -0.69 -24.05 -8.34
C ASN A 479 0.01 -24.12 -6.97
N LEU A 480 0.34 -22.97 -6.37
CA LEU A 480 0.88 -22.89 -5.01
C LEU A 480 -0.07 -23.53 -4.00
N ARG A 481 -1.37 -23.21 -4.07
CA ARG A 481 -2.39 -23.83 -3.21
C ARG A 481 -2.39 -25.36 -3.38
N LYS A 482 -2.40 -25.86 -4.61
CA LYS A 482 -2.43 -27.31 -4.87
C LYS A 482 -1.26 -28.04 -4.21
N LYS A 483 -0.05 -27.50 -4.37
CA LYS A 483 1.17 -28.05 -3.76
C LYS A 483 1.12 -27.99 -2.24
N ALA A 484 0.69 -26.86 -1.69
CA ALA A 484 0.53 -26.70 -0.25
C ALA A 484 -0.42 -27.74 0.36
N LEU A 485 -1.58 -27.98 -0.28
CA LEU A 485 -2.56 -28.98 0.18
C LEU A 485 -1.99 -30.41 0.18
N LEU A 486 -1.09 -30.75 -0.75
CA LEU A 486 -0.44 -32.07 -0.80
C LEU A 486 0.57 -32.27 0.34
N ALA A 487 1.24 -31.20 0.78
CA ALA A 487 2.30 -31.27 1.79
C ALA A 487 1.83 -31.05 3.23
N LEU A 488 0.58 -30.60 3.44
CA LEU A 488 0.03 -30.29 4.77
C LEU A 488 0.18 -31.44 5.79
N GLU A 489 -0.03 -32.70 5.39
CA GLU A 489 0.00 -33.86 6.31
C GLU A 489 1.40 -34.15 6.86
N ASP A 490 2.42 -33.97 6.02
CA ASP A 490 3.82 -34.25 6.34
C ASP A 490 4.55 -32.99 6.89
N SER A 491 3.87 -31.85 6.90
CA SER A 491 4.45 -30.58 7.36
C SER A 491 4.56 -30.50 8.88
N GLY A 492 5.69 -29.97 9.34
CA GLY A 492 5.85 -29.54 10.73
C GLY A 492 4.96 -28.34 11.04
N ARG A 493 4.77 -28.04 12.32
CA ARG A 493 4.10 -26.80 12.74
C ARG A 493 4.94 -25.62 12.26
N ASP A 494 4.29 -24.66 11.61
CA ASP A 494 4.94 -23.40 11.22
C ASP A 494 5.37 -22.66 12.49
N ASP A 495 6.62 -22.22 12.51
CA ASP A 495 7.29 -21.61 13.66
C ASP A 495 7.03 -20.10 13.78
N VAL A 496 6.49 -19.48 12.72
CA VAL A 496 6.23 -18.05 12.63
C VAL A 496 4.75 -17.73 12.79
N LEU A 497 3.88 -18.52 12.18
CA LEU A 497 2.45 -18.34 12.28
C LEU A 497 1.94 -18.70 13.68
N SER A 498 1.13 -17.82 14.27
CA SER A 498 0.46 -18.11 15.53
C SER A 498 -0.56 -19.24 15.38
N ASP A 499 -0.88 -19.93 16.48
CA ASP A 499 -1.91 -20.99 16.47
C ASP A 499 -3.27 -20.52 15.97
N VAL A 500 -3.57 -19.26 16.21
CA VAL A 500 -4.79 -18.62 15.72
C VAL A 500 -4.72 -18.47 14.20
N SER A 501 -3.58 -18.02 13.67
CA SER A 501 -3.37 -17.87 12.22
C SER A 501 -3.45 -19.23 11.53
N ILE A 502 -2.81 -20.26 12.08
CA ILE A 502 -2.86 -21.64 11.57
C ILE A 502 -4.30 -22.16 11.59
N SER A 503 -5.03 -22.01 12.70
CA SER A 503 -6.43 -22.45 12.77
C SER A 503 -7.33 -21.67 11.80
N LEU A 504 -7.12 -20.36 11.62
CA LEU A 504 -7.92 -19.57 10.66
C LEU A 504 -7.61 -19.94 9.20
N ILE A 505 -6.35 -20.12 8.84
CA ILE A 505 -5.92 -20.59 7.51
C ILE A 505 -6.51 -21.98 7.25
N SER A 506 -6.42 -22.86 8.24
CA SER A 506 -7.00 -24.21 8.18
C SER A 506 -8.50 -24.14 7.93
N LEU A 507 -9.21 -23.34 8.72
CA LEU A 507 -10.66 -23.16 8.61
C LEU A 507 -11.07 -22.60 7.24
N LEU A 508 -10.35 -21.60 6.73
CA LEU A 508 -10.56 -21.03 5.40
C LEU A 508 -10.26 -22.01 4.27
N GLY A 509 -9.29 -22.90 4.47
CA GLY A 509 -8.87 -23.95 3.56
C GLY A 509 -9.70 -25.24 3.65
N GLY A 510 -10.66 -25.31 4.58
CA GLY A 510 -11.47 -26.51 4.82
C GLY A 510 -10.71 -27.66 5.50
N VAL A 511 -9.58 -27.35 6.15
CA VAL A 511 -8.75 -28.27 6.92
C VAL A 511 -9.32 -28.43 8.33
N SER A 512 -9.43 -29.67 8.81
CA SER A 512 -9.83 -29.95 10.18
C SER A 512 -8.76 -29.42 11.15
N SER A 513 -9.10 -28.43 11.98
CA SER A 513 -8.20 -27.85 12.98
C SER A 513 -8.90 -27.66 14.31
N ASP A 514 -8.13 -27.71 15.40
CA ASP A 514 -8.65 -27.36 16.72
C ASP A 514 -9.04 -25.86 16.76
N MET A 515 -10.30 -25.62 17.12
CA MET A 515 -10.89 -24.27 17.22
C MET A 515 -10.59 -23.62 18.57
N GLU A 516 -9.95 -24.33 19.52
CA GLU A 516 -9.68 -23.80 20.85
C GLU A 516 -8.86 -22.50 20.81
N SER A 517 -7.90 -22.37 19.90
CA SER A 517 -7.11 -21.15 19.69
C SER A 517 -7.98 -19.95 19.25
N ILE A 518 -8.93 -20.18 18.34
CA ILE A 518 -9.90 -19.17 17.87
C ILE A 518 -10.89 -18.82 18.99
N HIS A 519 -11.38 -19.81 19.74
CA HIS A 519 -12.30 -19.61 20.85
C HIS A 519 -11.67 -18.83 22.02
N LYS A 520 -10.34 -18.88 22.19
CA LYS A 520 -9.65 -18.07 23.20
C LYS A 520 -9.67 -16.57 22.90
N ILE A 521 -9.84 -16.19 21.63
CA ILE A 521 -9.93 -14.80 21.19
C ILE A 521 -11.38 -14.31 21.14
N LEU A 522 -12.30 -15.18 20.71
CA LEU A 522 -13.72 -14.83 20.58
C LEU A 522 -14.41 -14.84 21.95
N ASP A 523 -15.30 -13.87 22.21
CA ASP A 523 -16.16 -13.93 23.39
C ASP A 523 -17.21 -15.06 23.25
N SER A 524 -17.80 -15.47 24.38
CA SER A 524 -18.76 -16.59 24.41
C SER A 524 -19.96 -16.36 23.47
N LYS A 525 -20.38 -15.11 23.25
CA LYS A 525 -21.46 -14.77 22.31
C LYS A 525 -21.01 -14.90 20.85
N SER A 526 -19.79 -14.50 20.51
CA SER A 526 -19.27 -14.60 19.13
C SER A 526 -18.95 -16.04 18.75
N ILE A 527 -18.52 -16.88 19.69
CA ILE A 527 -18.37 -18.33 19.48
C ILE A 527 -19.71 -18.96 19.09
N VAL A 528 -20.78 -18.65 19.84
CA VAL A 528 -22.14 -19.14 19.53
C VAL A 528 -22.56 -18.70 18.14
N LYS A 529 -22.34 -17.43 17.79
CA LYS A 529 -22.69 -16.90 16.45
C LYS A 529 -21.92 -17.59 15.33
N LEU A 530 -20.60 -17.77 15.49
CA LEU A 530 -19.78 -18.48 14.51
C LEU A 530 -20.30 -19.91 14.33
N ASN A 531 -20.57 -20.63 15.42
CA ASN A 531 -21.08 -21.99 15.37
C ASN A 531 -22.51 -22.09 14.81
N GLU A 532 -23.37 -21.10 15.06
CA GLU A 532 -24.70 -21.02 14.43
C GLU A 532 -24.59 -20.85 12.91
N VAL A 533 -23.71 -19.95 12.45
CA VAL A 533 -23.46 -19.75 11.02
C VAL A 533 -22.91 -21.04 10.39
N ARG A 534 -21.95 -21.68 11.04
CA ARG A 534 -21.38 -22.97 10.61
C ARG A 534 -22.42 -24.06 10.52
N ARG A 535 -23.28 -24.16 11.53
CA ARG A 535 -24.38 -25.13 11.56
C ARG A 535 -25.40 -24.89 10.45
N ALA A 536 -25.75 -23.63 10.19
CA ALA A 536 -26.65 -23.31 9.08
C ALA A 536 -26.06 -23.70 7.72
N LEU A 537 -24.73 -23.63 7.58
CA LEU A 537 -23.98 -24.01 6.39
C LEU A 537 -23.54 -25.49 6.35
N SER A 538 -23.90 -26.32 7.33
CA SER A 538 -23.61 -27.76 7.29
C SER A 538 -24.60 -28.50 6.37
N ALA A 539 -24.29 -29.76 6.02
CA ALA A 539 -25.17 -30.57 5.17
C ALA A 539 -26.58 -30.78 5.77
N GLU A 540 -26.67 -30.80 7.11
CA GLU A 540 -27.92 -30.90 7.87
C GLU A 540 -28.52 -29.52 8.24
N GLY A 541 -27.80 -28.44 7.92
CA GLY A 541 -28.23 -27.07 8.16
C GLY A 541 -29.43 -26.68 7.30
N ASP A 542 -30.21 -25.69 7.78
CA ASP A 542 -31.34 -25.12 7.03
C ASP A 542 -30.89 -24.16 5.91
N GLY A 543 -29.59 -23.84 5.83
CA GLY A 543 -29.01 -22.89 4.89
C GLY A 543 -29.36 -21.43 5.17
N VAL A 544 -30.01 -21.12 6.31
CA VAL A 544 -30.49 -19.78 6.61
C VAL A 544 -29.58 -19.12 7.63
N VAL A 545 -28.66 -18.30 7.13
CA VAL A 545 -27.82 -17.46 7.99
C VAL A 545 -28.43 -16.05 8.08
N LYS A 546 -28.77 -15.62 9.30
CA LYS A 546 -29.21 -14.23 9.53
C LYS A 546 -28.04 -13.28 9.33
N SER A 547 -28.22 -12.27 8.47
CA SER A 547 -27.20 -11.23 8.22
C SER A 547 -26.71 -10.57 9.51
N SER A 548 -27.61 -10.32 10.46
CA SER A 548 -27.31 -9.73 11.76
C SER A 548 -26.31 -10.54 12.60
N LEU A 549 -26.23 -11.86 12.40
CA LEU A 549 -25.26 -12.71 13.12
C LEU A 549 -23.84 -12.49 12.57
N ILE A 550 -23.70 -12.41 11.25
CA ILE A 550 -22.42 -12.15 10.59
C ILE A 550 -21.98 -10.70 10.87
N GLU A 551 -22.90 -9.73 10.84
CA GLU A 551 -22.61 -8.32 11.17
C GLU A 551 -22.08 -8.19 12.59
N SER A 552 -22.72 -8.83 13.56
CA SER A 552 -22.23 -8.77 14.93
C SER A 552 -20.89 -9.48 15.14
N LEU A 553 -20.58 -10.53 14.37
CA LEU A 553 -19.25 -11.15 14.38
C LEU A 553 -18.19 -10.20 13.80
N ASN A 554 -18.53 -9.50 12.72
CA ASN A 554 -17.67 -8.50 12.10
C ASN A 554 -17.38 -7.32 13.05
N ASP A 555 -18.40 -6.80 13.73
CA ASP A 555 -18.23 -5.72 14.72
C ASP A 555 -17.32 -6.15 15.87
N PHE A 556 -17.42 -7.41 16.32
CA PHE A 556 -16.53 -7.95 17.34
C PHE A 556 -15.08 -7.97 16.86
N VAL A 557 -14.81 -8.50 15.66
CA VAL A 557 -13.45 -8.59 15.11
C VAL A 557 -12.82 -7.20 14.96
N ILE A 558 -13.60 -6.20 14.50
CA ILE A 558 -13.13 -4.82 14.33
C ILE A 558 -12.70 -4.22 15.69
N ASN A 559 -13.49 -4.46 16.73
CA ASN A 559 -13.30 -3.88 18.06
C ASN A 559 -12.30 -4.65 18.94
N THR A 560 -11.87 -5.85 18.53
CA THR A 560 -10.94 -6.68 19.31
C THR A 560 -9.50 -6.39 18.94
N GLU A 561 -8.62 -6.29 19.94
CA GLU A 561 -7.17 -6.20 19.72
C GLU A 561 -6.62 -7.55 19.25
N MET A 562 -6.05 -7.56 18.05
CA MET A 562 -5.43 -8.72 17.41
C MET A 562 -4.29 -8.26 16.50
N THR A 563 -3.38 -9.16 16.16
CA THR A 563 -2.32 -8.87 15.18
C THR A 563 -2.93 -8.51 13.81
N PRO A 564 -2.26 -7.67 13.00
CA PRO A 564 -2.75 -7.29 11.67
C PRO A 564 -3.06 -8.50 10.78
N LEU A 565 -2.21 -9.54 10.83
CA LEU A 565 -2.41 -10.79 10.09
C LEU A 565 -3.71 -11.50 10.53
N ASN A 566 -3.94 -11.66 11.84
CA ASN A 566 -5.14 -12.30 12.36
C ASN A 566 -6.41 -11.51 11.98
N LYS A 567 -6.36 -10.17 12.01
CA LYS A 567 -7.47 -9.33 11.54
C LYS A 567 -7.79 -9.57 10.07
N ARG A 568 -6.77 -9.63 9.19
CA ARG A 568 -6.97 -9.91 7.75
C ARG A 568 -7.54 -11.31 7.50
N LEU A 569 -7.05 -12.33 8.22
CA LEU A 569 -7.59 -13.70 8.13
C LEU A 569 -9.04 -13.78 8.59
N PHE A 570 -9.40 -13.14 9.71
CA PHE A 570 -10.80 -13.07 10.14
C PHE A 570 -11.69 -12.30 9.16
N ALA A 571 -11.21 -11.20 8.57
CA ALA A 571 -11.93 -10.48 7.53
C ALA A 571 -12.20 -11.36 6.30
N SER A 572 -11.21 -12.16 5.87
CA SER A 572 -11.36 -13.15 4.79
C SER A 572 -12.40 -14.24 5.15
N LEU A 573 -12.44 -14.68 6.41
CA LEU A 573 -13.45 -15.62 6.91
C LEU A 573 -14.85 -15.00 6.85
N ILE A 574 -15.02 -13.78 7.36
CA ILE A 574 -16.29 -13.05 7.35
C ILE A 574 -16.78 -12.82 5.91
N ASN A 575 -15.90 -12.44 4.99
CA ASN A 575 -16.24 -12.32 3.57
C ASN A 575 -16.74 -13.66 3.00
N SER A 576 -16.07 -14.76 3.32
CA SER A 576 -16.50 -16.11 2.91
C SER A 576 -17.90 -16.45 3.45
N LEU A 577 -18.21 -16.10 4.72
CA LEU A 577 -19.54 -16.30 5.31
C LEU A 577 -20.63 -15.51 4.58
N TYR A 578 -20.36 -14.24 4.24
CA TYR A 578 -21.31 -13.43 3.47
C TYR A 578 -21.53 -13.97 2.05
N LEU A 579 -20.47 -14.41 1.37
CA LEU A 579 -20.57 -15.03 0.05
C LEU A 579 -21.44 -16.28 0.08
N ASN A 580 -21.24 -17.14 1.08
CA ASN A 580 -22.02 -18.37 1.26
C ASN A 580 -23.50 -18.05 1.53
N SER A 581 -23.76 -17.08 2.41
CA SER A 581 -25.13 -16.62 2.70
C SER A 581 -25.82 -16.06 1.44
N ALA A 582 -25.12 -15.23 0.67
CA ALA A 582 -25.64 -14.68 -0.58
C ALA A 582 -25.90 -15.77 -1.63
N ALA A 583 -24.98 -16.72 -1.80
CA ALA A 583 -25.16 -17.87 -2.69
C ALA A 583 -26.43 -18.66 -2.33
N MET A 584 -26.64 -18.93 -1.03
CA MET A 584 -27.85 -19.61 -0.56
C MET A 584 -29.13 -18.82 -0.81
N GLN A 585 -29.09 -17.51 -0.60
CA GLN A 585 -30.24 -16.64 -0.85
C GLN A 585 -30.62 -16.57 -2.34
N LEU A 586 -29.62 -16.51 -3.24
CA LEU A 586 -29.85 -16.53 -4.69
C LEU A 586 -30.55 -17.81 -5.16
N GLN A 587 -30.33 -18.91 -4.47
CA GLN A 587 -30.84 -20.23 -4.86
C GLN A 587 -32.19 -20.57 -4.23
N SER A 588 -32.70 -19.76 -3.32
CA SER A 588 -33.99 -20.05 -2.67
C SER A 588 -35.18 -19.77 -3.60
N GLY A 589 -34.97 -19.16 -4.77
CA GLY A 589 -36.00 -18.73 -5.69
C GLY A 589 -36.87 -17.55 -5.19
N ASN A 590 -36.63 -16.99 -4.01
CA ASN A 590 -37.45 -15.92 -3.44
C ASN A 590 -36.87 -14.56 -3.84
N GLU A 591 -37.67 -13.68 -4.44
CA GLU A 591 -37.23 -12.35 -4.91
C GLU A 591 -36.73 -11.42 -3.79
N GLU A 592 -37.31 -11.48 -2.59
CA GLU A 592 -36.84 -10.72 -1.44
C GLU A 592 -35.43 -11.18 -1.01
N LYS A 593 -35.23 -12.51 -0.96
CA LYS A 593 -33.93 -13.10 -0.65
C LYS A 593 -32.91 -12.81 -1.74
N ARG A 594 -33.30 -12.87 -3.02
CA ARG A 594 -32.47 -12.47 -4.15
C ARG A 594 -32.01 -11.02 -4.01
N SER A 595 -32.92 -10.10 -3.68
CA SER A 595 -32.62 -8.68 -3.49
C SER A 595 -31.63 -8.45 -2.32
N ALA A 596 -31.82 -9.15 -1.19
CA ALA A 596 -30.89 -9.09 -0.06
C ALA A 596 -29.49 -9.64 -0.41
N ALA A 597 -29.42 -10.70 -1.22
CA ALA A 597 -28.17 -11.26 -1.70
C ALA A 597 -27.41 -10.25 -2.57
N LEU A 598 -28.10 -9.58 -3.50
CA LEU A 598 -27.50 -8.56 -4.38
C LEU A 598 -26.89 -7.42 -3.57
N LEU A 599 -27.60 -6.90 -2.56
CA LEU A 599 -27.08 -5.86 -1.67
C LEU A 599 -25.81 -6.31 -0.92
N THR A 600 -25.79 -7.57 -0.49
CA THR A 600 -24.62 -8.16 0.20
C THR A 600 -23.42 -8.26 -0.75
N LEU A 601 -23.64 -8.76 -1.97
CA LEU A 601 -22.59 -8.90 -2.98
C LEU A 601 -22.07 -7.55 -3.47
N GLU A 602 -22.94 -6.55 -3.63
CA GLU A 602 -22.56 -5.17 -3.97
C GLU A 602 -21.64 -4.56 -2.89
N ARG A 603 -22.02 -4.70 -1.61
CA ARG A 603 -21.21 -4.25 -0.47
C ARG A 603 -19.85 -4.94 -0.41
N LEU A 604 -19.79 -6.24 -0.69
CA LEU A 604 -18.52 -6.99 -0.73
C LEU A 604 -17.65 -6.53 -1.89
N ALA A 605 -18.20 -6.46 -3.11
CA ALA A 605 -17.45 -6.05 -4.30
C ALA A 605 -16.91 -4.61 -4.20
N GLY A 606 -17.59 -3.73 -3.46
CA GLY A 606 -17.17 -2.33 -3.26
C GLY A 606 -16.05 -2.11 -2.24
N LYS A 607 -15.54 -3.16 -1.56
CA LYS A 607 -14.41 -3.03 -0.64
C LYS A 607 -13.09 -2.83 -1.39
N GLU A 608 -12.25 -1.92 -0.90
CA GLU A 608 -10.91 -1.66 -1.46
C GLU A 608 -9.92 -2.79 -1.17
N ASP A 609 -10.03 -3.44 0.00
CA ASP A 609 -9.12 -4.47 0.50
C ASP A 609 -9.53 -5.90 0.09
N ASN A 610 -10.24 -6.03 -1.03
CA ASN A 610 -10.71 -7.33 -1.50
C ASN A 610 -9.56 -8.27 -1.89
N THR A 611 -9.73 -9.55 -1.56
CA THR A 611 -8.80 -10.61 -1.98
C THR A 611 -9.19 -11.14 -3.35
N ILE A 612 -8.21 -11.64 -4.11
CA ILE A 612 -8.49 -12.22 -5.44
C ILE A 612 -9.48 -13.39 -5.36
N ARG A 613 -9.42 -14.18 -4.28
CA ARG A 613 -10.40 -15.25 -4.00
C ARG A 613 -11.82 -14.69 -3.90
N THR A 614 -12.02 -13.58 -3.19
CA THR A 614 -13.33 -12.95 -3.02
C THR A 614 -13.90 -12.50 -4.37
N ILE A 615 -13.07 -11.84 -5.19
CA ILE A 615 -13.45 -11.41 -6.55
C ILE A 615 -13.82 -12.60 -7.43
N ARG A 616 -13.06 -13.71 -7.38
CA ARG A 616 -13.36 -14.92 -8.15
C ARG A 616 -14.69 -15.55 -7.76
N VAL A 617 -14.98 -15.68 -6.46
CA VAL A 617 -16.26 -16.23 -6.00
C VAL A 617 -17.43 -15.33 -6.40
N LEU A 618 -17.29 -14.00 -6.26
CA LEU A 618 -18.26 -13.02 -6.75
C LEU A 618 -18.52 -13.19 -8.25
N THR A 619 -17.45 -13.30 -9.03
CA THR A 619 -17.50 -13.48 -10.49
C THR A 619 -18.23 -14.76 -10.86
N ASN A 620 -17.94 -15.88 -10.18
CA ASN A 620 -18.61 -17.15 -10.40
C ASN A 620 -20.11 -17.06 -10.10
N LEU A 621 -20.50 -16.40 -9.00
CA LEU A 621 -21.92 -16.18 -8.68
C LEU A 621 -22.63 -15.32 -9.74
N VAL A 622 -21.95 -14.29 -10.27
CA VAL A 622 -22.46 -13.46 -11.37
C VAL A 622 -22.64 -14.28 -12.65
N LYS A 623 -21.64 -15.07 -13.04
CA LYS A 623 -21.68 -15.94 -14.23
C LYS A 623 -22.82 -16.95 -14.16
N GLU A 624 -22.96 -17.64 -13.03
CA GLU A 624 -23.97 -18.68 -12.82
C GLU A 624 -25.38 -18.08 -12.78
N HIS A 625 -25.62 -17.10 -11.91
CA HIS A 625 -26.96 -16.55 -11.65
C HIS A 625 -27.38 -15.42 -12.59
N SER A 626 -26.47 -14.97 -13.46
CA SER A 626 -26.66 -13.85 -14.39
C SER A 626 -27.19 -12.59 -13.69
N ILE A 627 -26.52 -12.21 -12.60
CA ILE A 627 -26.83 -11.06 -11.75
C ILE A 627 -25.88 -9.89 -12.01
N GLY A 628 -26.38 -8.66 -11.98
CA GLY A 628 -25.57 -7.46 -12.14
C GLY A 628 -25.03 -6.96 -10.80
N ILE A 629 -23.71 -6.74 -10.72
CA ILE A 629 -23.04 -6.14 -9.55
C ILE A 629 -22.18 -4.97 -10.04
N GLU A 630 -22.54 -3.74 -9.68
CA GLU A 630 -21.97 -2.52 -10.27
C GLU A 630 -20.53 -2.31 -9.80
N SER A 631 -20.28 -2.51 -8.51
CA SER A 631 -18.95 -2.38 -7.91
C SER A 631 -17.96 -3.39 -8.48
N LEU A 632 -18.43 -4.60 -8.81
CA LEU A 632 -17.58 -5.61 -9.45
C LEU A 632 -17.23 -5.24 -10.89
N GLU A 633 -18.18 -4.69 -11.66
CA GLU A 633 -17.90 -4.20 -13.01
C GLU A 633 -16.91 -3.03 -12.98
N LYS A 634 -17.04 -2.09 -12.02
CA LYS A 634 -16.08 -1.00 -11.82
C LYS A 634 -14.69 -1.52 -11.51
N TRP A 635 -14.59 -2.55 -10.67
CA TRP A 635 -13.33 -3.20 -10.32
C TRP A 635 -12.67 -3.80 -11.58
N TYR A 636 -13.37 -4.66 -12.33
CA TYR A 636 -12.81 -5.21 -13.58
C TYR A 636 -12.49 -4.13 -14.61
N ARG A 637 -13.30 -3.07 -14.71
CA ARG A 637 -13.01 -1.95 -15.61
C ARG A 637 -11.67 -1.28 -15.29
N ALA A 638 -11.28 -1.23 -14.01
CA ALA A 638 -10.04 -0.61 -13.55
C ALA A 638 -8.83 -1.54 -13.71
N TYR A 639 -8.98 -2.83 -13.41
CA TYR A 639 -7.86 -3.77 -13.30
C TYR A 639 -7.74 -4.77 -14.45
N ASP A 640 -8.84 -5.14 -15.13
CA ASP A 640 -8.85 -6.12 -16.23
C ASP A 640 -10.08 -5.95 -17.17
N LYS A 641 -10.08 -4.85 -17.92
CA LYS A 641 -11.20 -4.44 -18.80
C LYS A 641 -11.34 -5.33 -20.05
N ASP A 642 -10.26 -5.97 -20.47
CA ASP A 642 -10.25 -6.74 -21.72
C ASP A 642 -10.65 -8.21 -21.50
N SER A 643 -10.82 -8.65 -20.26
CA SER A 643 -11.30 -9.99 -19.90
C SER A 643 -12.70 -10.36 -20.41
N ALA A 644 -12.95 -11.67 -20.49
CA ALA A 644 -14.28 -12.22 -20.72
C ALA A 644 -15.21 -11.91 -19.53
N GLU A 645 -14.69 -12.04 -18.30
CA GLU A 645 -15.37 -11.78 -17.04
C GLU A 645 -15.97 -10.37 -17.01
N TYR A 646 -15.18 -9.36 -17.37
CA TYR A 646 -15.65 -7.97 -17.46
C TYR A 646 -16.90 -7.85 -18.33
N GLN A 647 -16.87 -8.43 -19.54
CA GLN A 647 -17.96 -8.34 -20.49
C GLN A 647 -19.20 -9.12 -20.03
N ILE A 648 -19.03 -10.27 -19.38
CA ILE A 648 -20.13 -11.06 -18.83
C ILE A 648 -20.83 -10.30 -17.68
N ILE A 649 -20.07 -9.69 -16.77
CA ILE A 649 -20.61 -8.89 -15.67
C ILE A 649 -21.34 -7.66 -16.22
N ARG A 650 -20.72 -6.96 -17.17
CA ARG A 650 -21.33 -5.82 -17.87
C ARG A 650 -22.63 -6.21 -18.56
N ALA A 651 -22.67 -7.37 -19.21
CA ALA A 651 -23.87 -7.88 -19.87
C ALA A 651 -25.02 -8.11 -18.88
N ALA A 652 -24.72 -8.70 -17.71
CA ALA A 652 -25.70 -8.91 -16.65
C ALA A 652 -26.26 -7.58 -16.11
N LEU A 653 -25.41 -6.57 -15.91
CA LEU A 653 -25.84 -5.22 -15.52
C LEU A 653 -26.72 -4.53 -16.56
N GLU A 654 -26.35 -4.57 -17.84
CA GLU A 654 -27.15 -3.98 -18.92
C GLU A 654 -28.51 -4.69 -19.04
N LYS A 655 -28.55 -6.00 -18.82
CA LYS A 655 -29.80 -6.76 -18.78
C LYS A 655 -30.71 -6.28 -17.64
N GLU A 656 -30.19 -6.09 -16.44
CA GLU A 656 -30.97 -5.60 -15.29
C GLU A 656 -31.47 -4.17 -15.49
N LYS A 657 -30.70 -3.32 -16.18
CA LYS A 657 -31.13 -1.97 -16.60
C LYS A 657 -32.20 -1.99 -17.70
N GLY A 658 -32.51 -3.14 -18.28
CA GLY A 658 -33.44 -3.30 -19.41
C GLY A 658 -32.82 -3.01 -20.78
N ASN A 659 -31.50 -2.74 -20.87
CA ASN A 659 -30.77 -2.48 -22.11
C ASN A 659 -30.37 -3.81 -22.81
N ARG A 660 -31.39 -4.55 -23.26
CA ARG A 660 -31.24 -5.91 -23.83
C ARG A 660 -30.23 -6.00 -24.99
N LEU A 661 -30.17 -4.99 -25.86
CA LEU A 661 -29.22 -4.98 -26.98
C LEU A 661 -27.76 -4.89 -26.53
N ASN A 662 -27.46 -4.00 -25.57
CA ASN A 662 -26.10 -3.85 -25.05
C ASN A 662 -25.70 -5.10 -24.26
N ALA A 663 -26.63 -5.71 -23.52
CA ALA A 663 -26.40 -6.98 -22.87
C ALA A 663 -26.03 -8.09 -23.88
N ALA A 664 -26.78 -8.20 -24.98
CA ALA A 664 -26.50 -9.18 -26.03
C ALA A 664 -25.12 -8.99 -26.67
N ARG A 665 -24.74 -7.74 -26.98
CA ARG A 665 -23.42 -7.41 -27.53
C ARG A 665 -22.29 -7.70 -26.55
N ALA A 666 -22.47 -7.38 -25.27
CA ALA A 666 -21.48 -7.66 -24.23
C ALA A 666 -21.33 -9.18 -23.98
N TYR A 667 -22.41 -9.96 -23.95
CA TYR A 667 -22.29 -11.42 -23.90
C TYR A 667 -21.57 -11.99 -25.13
N LYS A 668 -21.88 -11.50 -26.34
CA LYS A 668 -21.15 -11.88 -27.55
C LYS A 668 -19.65 -11.58 -27.42
N GLU A 669 -19.29 -10.36 -27.00
CA GLU A 669 -17.89 -9.97 -26.83
C GLU A 669 -17.18 -10.83 -25.77
N GLY A 670 -17.84 -11.07 -24.63
CA GLY A 670 -17.31 -11.93 -23.57
C GLY A 670 -17.06 -13.35 -24.05
N ALA A 671 -18.01 -13.96 -24.78
CA ALA A 671 -17.83 -15.31 -25.29
C ALA A 671 -16.66 -15.44 -26.28
N LEU A 672 -16.44 -14.43 -27.13
CA LEU A 672 -15.32 -14.41 -28.07
C LEU A 672 -13.95 -14.22 -27.38
N LYS A 673 -13.95 -13.79 -26.11
CA LYS A 673 -12.75 -13.59 -25.28
C LYS A 673 -12.46 -14.75 -24.34
N VAL A 674 -13.37 -15.71 -24.20
CA VAL A 674 -13.11 -16.94 -23.44
C VAL A 674 -12.10 -17.76 -24.22
N ASN A 675 -10.91 -17.95 -23.63
CA ASN A 675 -9.85 -18.76 -24.21
C ASN A 675 -9.96 -20.21 -23.70
N ASP A 676 -9.75 -21.18 -24.59
CA ASP A 676 -9.61 -22.61 -24.26
C ASP A 676 -10.76 -23.26 -23.44
N ASP A 677 -11.95 -22.62 -23.39
CA ASP A 677 -13.18 -23.19 -22.83
C ASP A 677 -14.38 -23.00 -23.78
N TYR A 678 -14.53 -23.95 -24.71
CA TYR A 678 -15.61 -23.95 -25.70
C TYR A 678 -16.99 -24.08 -25.05
N GLU A 679 -17.11 -24.91 -24.01
CA GLU A 679 -18.37 -25.08 -23.27
C GLU A 679 -18.84 -23.74 -22.70
N GLU A 680 -17.95 -23.04 -21.99
CA GLU A 680 -18.28 -21.76 -21.38
C GLU A 680 -18.64 -20.71 -22.45
N SER A 681 -17.82 -20.59 -23.49
CA SER A 681 -18.07 -19.68 -24.62
C SER A 681 -19.43 -19.95 -25.28
N SER A 682 -19.76 -21.23 -25.54
CA SER A 682 -21.01 -21.65 -26.17
C SER A 682 -22.24 -21.32 -25.32
N LEU A 683 -22.16 -21.51 -24.00
CA LEU A 683 -23.24 -21.15 -23.08
C LEU A 683 -23.46 -19.64 -23.02
N ILE A 684 -22.38 -18.84 -23.06
CA ILE A 684 -22.48 -17.38 -23.11
C ILE A 684 -23.03 -16.89 -24.47
N LEU A 685 -22.63 -17.48 -25.61
CA LEU A 685 -23.20 -17.17 -26.92
C LEU A 685 -24.70 -17.46 -26.96
N ARG A 686 -25.15 -18.54 -26.33
CA ARG A 686 -26.58 -18.84 -26.17
C ARG A 686 -27.30 -17.72 -25.40
N LYS A 687 -26.72 -17.22 -24.31
CA LYS A 687 -27.26 -16.05 -23.58
C LYS A 687 -27.34 -14.82 -24.49
N ALA A 688 -26.29 -14.55 -25.27
CA ALA A 688 -26.28 -13.45 -26.24
C ALA A 688 -27.44 -13.55 -27.25
N MET A 689 -27.67 -14.73 -27.83
CA MET A 689 -28.75 -14.97 -28.80
C MET A 689 -30.14 -14.75 -28.21
N ILE A 690 -30.38 -15.20 -26.98
CA ILE A 690 -31.64 -14.96 -26.25
C ILE A 690 -31.84 -13.46 -26.02
N GLU A 691 -30.80 -12.74 -25.60
CA GLU A 691 -30.91 -11.30 -25.37
C GLU A 691 -31.08 -10.49 -26.67
N TYR A 692 -30.47 -10.90 -27.79
CA TYR A 692 -30.76 -10.29 -29.11
C TYR A 692 -32.22 -10.46 -29.52
N ALA A 693 -32.80 -11.64 -29.28
CA ALA A 693 -34.21 -11.89 -29.52
C ALA A 693 -35.09 -10.96 -28.66
N HIS A 694 -34.82 -10.84 -27.36
CA HIS A 694 -35.52 -9.91 -26.47
C HIS A 694 -35.35 -8.43 -26.87
N ALA A 695 -34.20 -8.05 -27.41
CA ALA A 695 -33.95 -6.72 -27.94
C ALA A 695 -34.65 -6.44 -29.27
N GLY A 696 -35.24 -7.45 -29.92
CA GLY A 696 -35.81 -7.34 -31.27
C GLY A 696 -34.75 -7.06 -32.35
N SER A 697 -33.47 -7.32 -32.07
CA SER A 697 -32.35 -7.07 -32.99
C SER A 697 -32.08 -8.31 -33.84
N TRP A 698 -33.09 -8.71 -34.61
CA TRP A 698 -33.13 -9.96 -35.35
C TRP A 698 -32.01 -10.12 -36.36
N LYS A 699 -31.61 -9.01 -37.01
CA LYS A 699 -30.50 -9.01 -37.97
C LYS A 699 -29.18 -9.41 -37.32
N GLU A 700 -28.84 -8.82 -36.17
CA GLU A 700 -27.61 -9.16 -35.43
C GLU A 700 -27.63 -10.60 -34.92
N ALA A 701 -28.80 -11.11 -34.50
CA ALA A 701 -28.95 -12.52 -34.11
C ALA A 701 -28.70 -13.47 -35.29
N VAL A 702 -29.30 -13.20 -36.45
CA VAL A 702 -29.14 -14.04 -37.66
C VAL A 702 -27.73 -13.90 -38.24
N ASP A 703 -27.14 -12.71 -38.23
CA ASP A 703 -25.75 -12.49 -38.64
C ASP A 703 -24.78 -13.28 -37.73
N LEU A 704 -25.00 -13.28 -36.41
CA LEU A 704 -24.20 -14.07 -35.48
C LEU A 704 -24.34 -15.58 -35.72
N LEU A 705 -25.56 -16.06 -35.97
CA LEU A 705 -25.84 -17.45 -36.35
C LEU A 705 -25.07 -17.85 -37.62
N ASN A 706 -25.13 -17.02 -38.66
CA ASN A 706 -24.52 -17.31 -39.95
C ASN A 706 -22.98 -17.22 -39.92
N GLN A 707 -22.43 -16.34 -39.08
CA GLN A 707 -20.99 -16.15 -38.93
C GLN A 707 -20.31 -17.25 -38.12
N ASN A 708 -21.05 -17.97 -37.28
CA ASN A 708 -20.51 -19.04 -36.43
C ASN A 708 -21.28 -20.34 -36.74
N PRO A 709 -20.85 -21.13 -37.74
CA PRO A 709 -21.52 -22.37 -38.14
C PRO A 709 -21.70 -23.38 -36.99
N GLU A 710 -20.84 -23.34 -35.99
CA GLU A 710 -20.93 -24.15 -34.76
C GLU A 710 -22.18 -23.80 -33.92
N LEU A 711 -22.65 -22.54 -33.96
CA LEU A 711 -23.91 -22.14 -33.33
C LEU A 711 -25.14 -22.71 -34.04
N GLU A 712 -25.03 -23.01 -35.34
CA GLU A 712 -26.11 -23.66 -36.09
C GLU A 712 -26.34 -25.09 -35.61
N THR A 713 -25.30 -25.78 -35.13
CA THR A 713 -25.47 -27.07 -34.46
C THR A 713 -25.91 -26.92 -33.00
N LEU A 714 -25.45 -25.87 -32.30
CA LEU A 714 -25.75 -25.64 -30.87
C LEU A 714 -27.21 -25.26 -30.59
N LEU A 715 -27.84 -24.54 -31.51
CA LEU A 715 -29.19 -24.02 -31.36
C LEU A 715 -30.19 -24.94 -32.06
N THR A 716 -31.36 -25.14 -31.46
CA THR A 716 -32.38 -26.01 -32.06
C THR A 716 -32.94 -25.43 -33.35
N GLN A 717 -33.33 -26.30 -34.27
CA GLN A 717 -33.91 -25.90 -35.55
C GLN A 717 -35.17 -25.03 -35.36
N ARG A 718 -35.97 -25.28 -34.31
CA ARG A 718 -37.14 -24.45 -33.97
C ARG A 718 -36.74 -23.06 -33.47
N PHE A 719 -35.68 -22.92 -32.68
CA PHE A 719 -35.17 -21.60 -32.29
C PHE A 719 -34.61 -20.82 -33.48
N GLN A 720 -33.89 -21.50 -34.38
CA GLN A 720 -33.40 -20.89 -35.62
C GLN A 720 -34.55 -20.45 -36.53
N LEU A 721 -35.58 -21.27 -36.68
CA LEU A 721 -36.81 -20.93 -37.38
C LEU A 721 -37.46 -19.71 -36.76
N TYR A 722 -37.54 -19.64 -35.43
CA TYR A 722 -38.07 -18.49 -34.70
C TYR A 722 -37.30 -17.21 -35.03
N LEU A 723 -35.97 -17.23 -34.93
CA LEU A 723 -35.12 -16.06 -35.24
C LEU A 723 -35.25 -15.63 -36.69
N ARG A 724 -35.16 -16.56 -37.66
CA ARG A 724 -35.23 -16.28 -39.10
C ARG A 724 -36.62 -15.77 -39.51
N THR A 725 -37.69 -16.35 -38.97
CA THR A 725 -39.08 -15.88 -39.20
C THR A 725 -39.29 -14.46 -38.66
N CYS A 726 -38.80 -14.19 -37.46
CA CYS A 726 -38.87 -12.86 -36.86
C CYS A 726 -38.05 -11.83 -37.65
N ALA A 727 -36.87 -12.21 -38.14
CA ALA A 727 -36.01 -11.36 -38.98
C ALA A 727 -36.69 -11.01 -40.31
N ASP A 728 -37.21 -12.01 -41.03
CA ASP A 728 -37.93 -11.79 -42.30
C ASP A 728 -39.17 -10.93 -42.11
N ASN A 729 -39.97 -11.20 -41.07
CA ASN A 729 -41.16 -10.42 -40.78
C ASN A 729 -40.81 -8.97 -40.41
N ALA A 730 -39.77 -8.75 -39.59
CA ALA A 730 -39.29 -7.41 -39.23
C ALA A 730 -38.73 -6.64 -40.43
N ALA A 731 -38.13 -7.33 -41.40
CA ALA A 731 -37.65 -6.75 -42.66
C ALA A 731 -38.77 -6.47 -43.69
N GLY A 732 -40.03 -6.81 -43.37
CA GLY A 732 -41.18 -6.65 -44.29
C GLY A 732 -41.37 -7.82 -45.26
N ASN A 733 -40.52 -8.85 -45.21
CA ASN A 733 -40.58 -10.06 -46.05
C ASN A 733 -41.61 -11.07 -45.52
N THR A 734 -42.83 -10.60 -45.25
CA THR A 734 -43.87 -11.37 -44.56
C THR A 734 -44.28 -12.66 -45.28
N THR A 735 -44.24 -12.67 -46.62
CA THR A 735 -44.54 -13.84 -47.45
C THR A 735 -43.43 -14.89 -47.37
N SER A 736 -42.17 -14.46 -47.29
CA SER A 736 -41.00 -15.34 -47.09
C SER A 736 -41.10 -16.03 -45.73
N ALA A 737 -41.33 -15.25 -44.66
CA ALA A 737 -41.52 -15.75 -43.31
C ALA A 737 -42.64 -16.81 -43.22
N THR A 738 -43.80 -16.54 -43.83
CA THR A 738 -44.93 -17.48 -43.85
C THR A 738 -44.60 -18.74 -44.66
N LYS A 739 -43.94 -18.62 -45.82
CA LYS A 739 -43.51 -19.78 -46.61
C LYS A 739 -42.47 -20.63 -45.89
N MET A 740 -41.55 -20.00 -45.15
CA MET A 740 -40.52 -20.68 -44.36
C MET A 740 -41.14 -21.55 -43.26
N LEU A 741 -42.12 -21.02 -42.53
CA LEU A 741 -42.89 -21.80 -41.56
C LEU A 741 -43.57 -23.00 -42.22
N ILE A 742 -44.32 -22.76 -43.31
CA ILE A 742 -45.01 -23.83 -44.04
C ILE A 742 -44.02 -24.89 -44.53
N HIS A 743 -42.88 -24.49 -45.10
CA HIS A 743 -41.83 -25.39 -45.58
C HIS A 743 -41.25 -26.23 -44.43
N PHE A 744 -40.89 -25.60 -43.32
CA PHE A 744 -40.35 -26.28 -42.14
C PHE A 744 -41.28 -27.40 -41.68
N VAL A 745 -42.57 -27.10 -41.49
CA VAL A 745 -43.52 -28.12 -41.02
C VAL A 745 -43.82 -29.17 -42.09
N SER A 746 -43.66 -28.83 -43.38
CA SER A 746 -43.84 -29.79 -44.47
C SER A 746 -42.73 -30.82 -44.52
N GLU A 747 -41.51 -30.42 -44.17
CA GLU A 747 -40.35 -31.33 -44.09
C GLU A 747 -40.37 -32.13 -42.79
N GLU A 748 -40.77 -31.51 -41.66
CA GLU A 748 -40.90 -32.21 -40.36
C GLU A 748 -41.97 -33.32 -40.41
N GLU A 749 -43.09 -33.11 -41.10
CA GLU A 749 -44.21 -34.07 -41.20
C GLU A 749 -44.13 -35.03 -42.40
N LYS A 750 -43.02 -34.99 -43.14
CA LYS A 750 -42.83 -35.79 -44.34
C LYS A 750 -42.45 -37.21 -43.97
N ILE A 751 -43.37 -38.15 -44.19
CA ILE A 751 -43.10 -39.59 -44.03
C ILE A 751 -42.70 -40.14 -45.40
N GLU A 752 -41.59 -40.87 -45.47
CA GLU A 752 -41.23 -41.59 -46.69
C GLU A 752 -42.38 -42.56 -47.04
N SER A 753 -42.95 -42.43 -48.25
CA SER A 753 -44.02 -43.26 -48.86
C SER A 753 -45.48 -42.74 -48.82
N GLU A 754 -45.83 -41.60 -48.22
CA GLU A 754 -47.23 -41.11 -48.20
C GLU A 754 -47.56 -40.08 -49.31
N GLU A 755 -48.76 -40.19 -49.90
CA GLU A 755 -49.33 -39.17 -50.80
C GLU A 755 -49.79 -37.92 -50.00
N TYR A 756 -49.75 -36.75 -50.64
CA TYR A 756 -50.21 -35.47 -50.08
C TYR A 756 -51.74 -35.46 -49.85
N ASP A 757 -52.21 -36.14 -48.81
CA ASP A 757 -53.64 -36.30 -48.47
C ASP A 757 -54.13 -35.30 -47.39
N SER A 758 -55.43 -35.32 -47.06
CA SER A 758 -56.05 -34.51 -46.00
C SER A 758 -55.40 -34.73 -44.63
N ASP A 759 -54.91 -35.94 -44.36
CA ASP A 759 -54.22 -36.26 -43.11
C ASP A 759 -52.83 -35.61 -43.03
N PHE A 760 -52.10 -35.49 -44.14
CA PHE A 760 -50.83 -34.74 -44.20
C PHE A 760 -51.03 -33.26 -43.88
N ASN A 761 -52.08 -32.64 -44.45
CA ASN A 761 -52.41 -31.24 -44.13
C ASN A 761 -52.93 -31.07 -42.70
N LYS A 762 -53.59 -32.10 -42.14
CA LYS A 762 -53.99 -32.12 -40.74
C LYS A 762 -52.75 -32.06 -39.85
N ARG A 763 -51.81 -32.99 -39.98
CA ARG A 763 -50.56 -33.04 -39.18
C ARG A 763 -49.76 -31.75 -39.22
N ARG A 764 -49.60 -31.14 -40.41
CA ARG A 764 -48.93 -29.83 -40.58
C ARG A 764 -49.61 -28.69 -39.84
N LYS A 765 -50.95 -28.69 -39.76
CA LYS A 765 -51.67 -27.70 -38.94
C LYS A 765 -51.40 -27.94 -37.46
N GLU A 766 -51.40 -29.19 -37.01
CA GLU A 766 -51.12 -29.52 -35.61
C GLU A 766 -49.70 -29.08 -35.21
N ALA A 767 -48.71 -29.33 -36.06
CA ALA A 767 -47.33 -28.91 -35.80
C ALA A 767 -47.16 -27.38 -35.87
N LEU A 768 -47.87 -26.66 -36.75
CA LEU A 768 -47.90 -25.18 -36.70
C LEU A 768 -48.55 -24.63 -35.42
N GLU A 769 -49.61 -25.28 -34.91
CA GLU A 769 -50.24 -24.91 -33.64
C GLU A 769 -49.28 -25.10 -32.45
N LEU A 770 -48.46 -26.14 -32.48
CA LEU A 770 -47.37 -26.34 -31.50
C LEU A 770 -46.31 -25.24 -31.63
N ILE A 771 -45.82 -24.98 -32.85
CA ILE A 771 -44.84 -23.92 -33.12
C ILE A 771 -45.37 -22.55 -32.66
N GLN A 772 -46.66 -22.27 -32.79
CA GLN A 772 -47.25 -21.00 -32.35
C GLN A 772 -47.00 -20.71 -30.86
N LYS A 773 -46.93 -21.75 -30.02
CA LYS A 773 -46.71 -21.65 -28.57
C LYS A 773 -45.23 -21.53 -28.19
N TYR A 774 -44.32 -21.76 -29.14
CA TYR A 774 -42.88 -21.72 -28.89
C TYR A 774 -42.39 -20.47 -28.14
N PRO A 775 -42.82 -19.23 -28.47
CA PRO A 775 -42.40 -18.06 -27.71
C PRO A 775 -42.88 -18.09 -26.25
N ASP A 776 -44.08 -18.59 -25.99
CA ASP A 776 -44.66 -18.65 -24.64
C ASP A 776 -43.99 -19.73 -23.77
N GLU A 777 -43.62 -20.85 -24.39
CA GLU A 777 -42.92 -21.96 -23.71
C GLU A 777 -41.49 -21.57 -23.28
N HIS A 778 -40.89 -20.58 -23.94
CA HIS A 778 -39.49 -20.17 -23.73
C HIS A 778 -39.34 -18.71 -23.28
N ASN A 779 -40.44 -18.04 -22.92
CA ASN A 779 -40.46 -16.63 -22.53
C ASN A 779 -39.81 -15.70 -23.57
N LEU A 780 -39.97 -15.99 -24.87
CA LEU A 780 -39.44 -15.18 -25.97
C LEU A 780 -40.51 -14.20 -26.49
N PRO A 781 -40.11 -13.07 -27.13
CA PRO A 781 -41.06 -12.12 -27.72
C PRO A 781 -41.97 -12.75 -28.79
N ASP A 782 -43.27 -12.45 -28.75
CA ASP A 782 -44.25 -13.10 -29.61
C ASP A 782 -44.70 -12.28 -30.84
N LYS A 783 -44.61 -10.95 -30.75
CA LYS A 783 -45.14 -9.97 -31.71
C LYS A 783 -44.77 -10.24 -33.18
N ASN A 784 -43.52 -10.61 -33.44
CA ASN A 784 -43.02 -10.84 -34.80
C ASN A 784 -43.16 -12.29 -35.29
N PHE A 785 -43.64 -13.20 -34.44
CA PHE A 785 -43.70 -14.63 -34.73
C PHE A 785 -45.14 -15.14 -34.86
N LYS A 786 -45.96 -15.03 -33.79
CA LYS A 786 -47.30 -15.63 -33.72
C LYS A 786 -48.21 -15.21 -34.87
N GLY A 787 -48.13 -13.95 -35.29
CA GLY A 787 -48.91 -13.44 -36.42
C GLY A 787 -48.56 -14.10 -37.77
N ARG A 788 -47.28 -14.49 -37.96
CA ARG A 788 -46.84 -15.21 -39.16
C ARG A 788 -47.27 -16.68 -39.12
N VAL A 789 -47.24 -17.31 -37.94
CA VAL A 789 -47.76 -18.67 -37.74
C VAL A 789 -49.26 -18.73 -38.01
N LYS A 790 -50.05 -17.77 -37.52
CA LYS A 790 -51.48 -17.64 -37.87
C LYS A 790 -51.71 -17.48 -39.37
N ALA A 791 -50.86 -16.70 -40.06
CA ALA A 791 -50.94 -16.59 -41.52
C ALA A 791 -50.61 -17.90 -42.24
N ALA A 792 -49.67 -18.70 -41.71
CA ALA A 792 -49.36 -20.03 -42.23
C ALA A 792 -50.54 -21.00 -42.03
N LEU A 793 -51.15 -21.01 -40.85
CA LEU A 793 -52.36 -21.80 -40.55
C LEU A 793 -53.52 -21.45 -41.49
N LEU A 794 -53.83 -20.17 -41.66
CA LEU A 794 -54.87 -19.69 -42.59
C LEU A 794 -54.57 -20.07 -44.05
N SER A 795 -53.29 -20.15 -44.43
CA SER A 795 -52.88 -20.61 -45.77
C SER A 795 -53.15 -22.10 -45.97
N LEU A 796 -53.07 -22.94 -44.93
CA LEU A 796 -53.40 -24.37 -44.95
C LEU A 796 -54.90 -24.66 -44.73
N GLU A 797 -55.68 -23.72 -44.18
CA GLU A 797 -57.12 -23.86 -43.98
C GLU A 797 -57.93 -23.83 -45.29
N LYS A 798 -57.43 -23.13 -46.32
CA LYS A 798 -58.09 -23.06 -47.64
C LYS A 798 -58.18 -24.40 -48.38
N SER A 799 -57.67 -25.50 -47.81
CA SER A 799 -57.58 -26.82 -48.45
C SER A 799 -58.29 -27.99 -47.71
N GLY A 800 -59.13 -27.77 -46.69
CA GLY A 800 -59.94 -28.87 -46.13
C GLY A 800 -60.91 -28.52 -45.00
N ASN A 801 -62.17 -28.98 -45.10
CA ASN A 801 -63.23 -28.86 -44.09
C ASN A 801 -63.42 -30.17 -43.32
N GLY A 802 -63.20 -30.16 -41.99
CA GLY A 802 -63.39 -31.32 -41.12
C GLY A 802 -64.17 -30.99 -39.84
N ARG A 803 -64.87 -31.98 -39.27
CA ARG A 803 -65.74 -31.89 -38.08
C ARG A 803 -65.02 -31.39 -36.81
N GLN A 804 -63.73 -31.69 -36.66
CA GLN A 804 -62.87 -31.24 -35.55
C GLN A 804 -62.75 -29.70 -35.51
N SER A 805 -62.81 -29.03 -36.66
CA SER A 805 -62.78 -27.56 -36.76
C SER A 805 -64.06 -26.89 -36.22
N ASP A 806 -65.21 -27.58 -36.28
CA ASP A 806 -66.49 -27.03 -35.83
C ASP A 806 -66.62 -27.01 -34.30
N LEU A 807 -66.19 -28.07 -33.59
CA LEU A 807 -66.18 -28.12 -32.12
C LEU A 807 -65.26 -27.04 -31.54
N GLU A 808 -64.06 -26.88 -32.12
CA GLU A 808 -63.12 -25.85 -31.70
C GLU A 808 -63.62 -24.43 -31.99
N ARG A 809 -64.24 -24.21 -33.16
CA ARG A 809 -64.88 -22.93 -33.49
C ARG A 809 -66.01 -22.61 -32.51
N ARG A 810 -66.82 -23.60 -32.11
CA ARG A 810 -67.87 -23.41 -31.10
C ARG A 810 -67.28 -23.10 -29.72
N PHE A 811 -66.24 -23.82 -29.30
CA PHE A 811 -65.55 -23.56 -28.05
C PHE A 811 -65.02 -22.11 -28.00
N GLN A 812 -64.35 -21.67 -29.06
CA GLN A 812 -63.84 -20.30 -29.17
C GLN A 812 -64.95 -19.24 -29.19
N LEU A 813 -66.03 -19.49 -29.92
CA LEU A 813 -67.19 -18.60 -29.94
C LEU A 813 -67.82 -18.48 -28.55
N GLU A 814 -67.92 -19.58 -27.80
CA GLU A 814 -68.53 -19.57 -26.47
C GLU A 814 -67.61 -18.95 -25.41
N LEU A 815 -66.30 -19.18 -25.53
CA LEU A 815 -65.27 -18.52 -24.73
C LEU A 815 -65.31 -17.00 -24.91
N HIS A 816 -65.42 -16.51 -26.15
CA HIS A 816 -65.50 -15.08 -26.45
C HIS A 816 -66.83 -14.44 -26.08
N LYS A 817 -67.93 -15.19 -26.08
CA LYS A 817 -69.25 -14.67 -25.68
C LYS A 817 -69.41 -14.53 -24.16
N MET A 818 -68.56 -15.18 -23.36
CA MET A 818 -68.61 -15.20 -21.88
C MET A 818 -69.95 -15.66 -21.30
N LYS A 819 -70.54 -16.73 -21.84
CA LYS A 819 -71.96 -17.05 -21.57
C LYS A 819 -72.22 -18.25 -20.67
N ASP A 820 -71.53 -19.38 -20.83
CA ASP A 820 -71.82 -20.58 -20.05
C ASP A 820 -70.60 -21.48 -19.80
N ILE A 821 -70.21 -21.62 -18.52
CA ILE A 821 -69.13 -22.53 -18.08
C ILE A 821 -69.53 -23.99 -18.31
N TYR A 822 -70.82 -24.32 -18.20
CA TYR A 822 -71.30 -25.67 -18.43
C TYR A 822 -71.14 -26.07 -19.90
N GLU A 823 -71.50 -25.18 -20.84
CA GLU A 823 -71.28 -25.41 -22.27
C GLU A 823 -69.80 -25.50 -22.63
N LEU A 824 -68.94 -24.65 -22.04
CA LEU A 824 -67.48 -24.78 -22.20
C LEU A 824 -66.93 -26.10 -21.67
N THR A 825 -67.44 -26.56 -20.53
CA THR A 825 -67.05 -27.85 -19.95
C THR A 825 -67.44 -29.00 -20.88
N LEU A 826 -68.68 -29.01 -21.37
CA LEU A 826 -69.18 -30.04 -22.28
C LEU A 826 -68.44 -30.05 -23.63
N LEU A 827 -68.17 -28.88 -24.21
CA LEU A 827 -67.37 -28.77 -25.43
C LEU A 827 -65.92 -29.20 -25.20
N GLY A 828 -65.32 -28.82 -24.07
CA GLY A 828 -63.96 -29.23 -23.70
C GLY A 828 -63.83 -30.74 -23.48
N GLU A 829 -64.82 -31.37 -22.85
CA GLU A 829 -64.92 -32.82 -22.69
C GLU A 829 -65.06 -33.53 -24.04
N GLN A 830 -65.93 -33.05 -24.93
CA GLN A 830 -66.08 -33.61 -26.29
C GLN A 830 -64.79 -33.49 -27.11
N ILE A 831 -64.08 -32.37 -27.00
CA ILE A 831 -62.77 -32.20 -27.64
C ILE A 831 -61.74 -33.15 -27.01
N ALA A 832 -61.79 -33.39 -25.70
CA ALA A 832 -60.91 -34.33 -25.02
C ALA A 832 -61.19 -35.80 -25.39
N GLU A 833 -62.44 -36.16 -25.72
CA GLU A 833 -62.79 -37.48 -26.25
C GLU A 833 -62.18 -37.72 -27.64
N GLU A 834 -62.12 -36.70 -28.51
CA GLU A 834 -61.47 -36.80 -29.82
C GLU A 834 -59.93 -36.70 -29.73
N ASN A 835 -59.42 -35.78 -28.90
CA ASN A 835 -58.01 -35.58 -28.65
C ASN A 835 -57.79 -35.09 -27.20
N PRO A 836 -57.36 -35.98 -26.29
CA PRO A 836 -57.23 -35.68 -24.86
C PRO A 836 -56.39 -34.44 -24.54
N LEU A 837 -55.22 -34.32 -25.16
CA LEU A 837 -54.30 -33.20 -24.94
C LEU A 837 -54.92 -31.87 -25.41
N ARG A 838 -55.58 -31.87 -26.57
CA ARG A 838 -56.27 -30.66 -27.09
C ARG A 838 -57.38 -30.21 -26.15
N GLY A 839 -58.23 -31.12 -25.68
CA GLY A 839 -59.32 -30.78 -24.77
C GLY A 839 -58.81 -30.14 -23.48
N ILE A 840 -57.78 -30.71 -22.87
CA ILE A 840 -57.17 -30.17 -21.64
C ILE A 840 -56.51 -28.81 -21.87
N ARG A 841 -55.87 -28.61 -23.03
CA ARG A 841 -55.31 -27.31 -23.42
C ARG A 841 -56.36 -26.23 -23.64
N ARG A 842 -57.58 -26.60 -24.05
CA ARG A 842 -58.70 -25.63 -24.16
C ARG A 842 -59.16 -25.12 -22.80
N PHE A 843 -59.11 -25.98 -21.78
CA PHE A 843 -59.32 -25.56 -20.39
C PHE A 843 -58.19 -24.65 -19.89
N GLU A 844 -56.92 -24.95 -20.19
CA GLU A 844 -55.79 -24.03 -19.91
C GLU A 844 -56.05 -22.64 -20.52
N GLU A 845 -56.37 -22.59 -21.81
CA GLU A 845 -56.65 -21.35 -22.53
C GLU A 845 -57.81 -20.57 -21.90
N ALA A 846 -58.91 -21.26 -21.56
CA ALA A 846 -60.06 -20.65 -20.92
C ALA A 846 -59.70 -20.01 -19.56
N ILE A 847 -58.88 -20.68 -18.76
CA ILE A 847 -58.39 -20.17 -17.47
C ILE A 847 -57.47 -18.96 -17.68
N GLU A 848 -56.56 -19.01 -18.65
CA GLU A 848 -55.57 -17.96 -18.93
C GLU A 848 -56.16 -16.69 -19.57
N THR A 849 -57.34 -16.76 -20.21
CA THR A 849 -58.00 -15.58 -20.81
C THR A 849 -58.31 -14.46 -19.81
N GLY A 850 -58.43 -14.78 -18.52
CA GLY A 850 -58.85 -13.83 -17.47
C GLY A 850 -60.32 -13.41 -17.56
N TYR A 851 -61.11 -14.03 -18.44
CA TYR A 851 -62.54 -13.77 -18.58
C TYR A 851 -63.35 -14.28 -17.38
N PHE A 852 -62.91 -15.36 -16.74
CA PHE A 852 -63.53 -15.97 -15.56
C PHE A 852 -62.80 -15.58 -14.27
N LYS A 853 -63.49 -15.51 -13.13
CA LYS A 853 -62.87 -15.14 -11.84
C LYS A 853 -63.39 -15.95 -10.65
N GLY A 854 -62.54 -16.13 -9.63
CA GLY A 854 -62.90 -16.80 -8.37
C GLY A 854 -63.40 -18.22 -8.60
N ARG A 855 -64.60 -18.54 -8.08
CA ARG A 855 -65.21 -19.89 -8.13
C ARG A 855 -65.39 -20.44 -9.55
N GLU A 856 -65.49 -19.59 -10.56
CA GLU A 856 -65.60 -20.01 -11.96
C GLU A 856 -64.30 -20.61 -12.48
N VAL A 857 -63.16 -20.01 -12.10
CA VAL A 857 -61.82 -20.54 -12.41
C VAL A 857 -61.57 -21.83 -11.64
N ASP A 858 -62.00 -21.90 -10.38
CA ASP A 858 -61.87 -23.12 -9.58
C ASP A 858 -62.66 -24.29 -10.22
N ARG A 859 -63.88 -24.04 -10.72
CA ARG A 859 -64.66 -25.04 -11.46
C ARG A 859 -63.97 -25.49 -12.76
N LEU A 860 -63.40 -24.56 -13.52
CA LEU A 860 -62.65 -24.89 -14.74
C LEU A 860 -61.39 -25.71 -14.42
N ARG A 861 -60.71 -25.43 -13.30
CA ARG A 861 -59.56 -26.22 -12.82
C ARG A 861 -59.96 -27.61 -12.34
N ASP A 862 -61.05 -27.72 -11.59
CA ASP A 862 -61.55 -29.00 -11.09
C ASP A 862 -62.01 -29.90 -12.25
N THR A 863 -62.70 -29.34 -13.23
CA THR A 863 -63.10 -30.06 -14.46
C THR A 863 -61.89 -30.45 -15.30
N GLN A 864 -60.94 -29.54 -15.51
CA GLN A 864 -59.68 -29.84 -16.18
C GLN A 864 -58.92 -31.00 -15.50
N ARG A 865 -58.84 -31.00 -14.17
CA ARG A 865 -58.23 -32.09 -13.38
C ARG A 865 -58.98 -33.39 -13.54
N ALA A 866 -60.31 -33.37 -13.49
CA ALA A 866 -61.14 -34.57 -13.68
C ALA A 866 -60.94 -35.18 -15.08
N VAL A 867 -60.92 -34.35 -16.13
CA VAL A 867 -60.65 -34.76 -17.51
C VAL A 867 -59.22 -35.30 -17.66
N PHE A 868 -58.23 -34.65 -17.03
CA PHE A 868 -56.86 -35.16 -17.04
C PHE A 868 -56.76 -36.53 -16.36
N VAL A 869 -57.37 -36.73 -15.19
CA VAL A 869 -57.32 -38.01 -14.49
C VAL A 869 -57.92 -39.13 -15.35
N SER A 870 -59.06 -38.89 -16.01
CA SER A 870 -59.71 -39.90 -16.86
C SER A 870 -58.94 -40.21 -18.15
N GLN A 871 -58.16 -39.25 -18.68
CA GLN A 871 -57.43 -39.39 -19.93
C GLN A 871 -55.90 -39.50 -19.78
N SER A 872 -55.38 -39.52 -18.55
CA SER A 872 -53.93 -39.44 -18.27
C SER A 872 -53.11 -40.55 -18.93
N VAL A 873 -53.70 -41.75 -19.10
CA VAL A 873 -53.09 -42.91 -19.77
C VAL A 873 -52.84 -42.67 -21.26
N ASN A 874 -53.58 -41.73 -21.87
CA ASN A 874 -53.49 -41.40 -23.29
C ASN A 874 -52.58 -40.20 -23.57
N ILE A 875 -51.99 -39.60 -22.54
CA ILE A 875 -51.16 -38.39 -22.67
C ILE A 875 -49.76 -38.68 -22.12
N PRO A 876 -48.71 -38.77 -22.95
CA PRO A 876 -47.35 -38.99 -22.48
C PRO A 876 -46.82 -37.75 -21.73
N VAL A 877 -45.85 -37.94 -20.84
CA VAL A 877 -45.31 -36.84 -20.00
C VAL A 877 -44.74 -35.68 -20.83
N LYS A 878 -44.09 -35.96 -21.97
CA LYS A 878 -43.51 -34.94 -22.86
C LYS A 878 -44.50 -33.87 -23.32
N ASP A 879 -45.78 -34.24 -23.43
CA ASP A 879 -46.83 -33.34 -23.91
C ASP A 879 -47.48 -32.51 -22.78
N ARG A 880 -47.25 -32.90 -21.52
CA ARG A 880 -47.89 -32.32 -20.33
C ARG A 880 -47.26 -31.02 -19.85
N ARG A 881 -46.07 -30.67 -20.34
CA ARG A 881 -45.36 -29.44 -19.95
C ARG A 881 -46.21 -28.16 -20.12
N THR A 882 -47.10 -28.15 -21.11
CA THR A 882 -48.00 -27.02 -21.38
C THR A 882 -49.18 -26.92 -20.40
N LEU A 883 -49.36 -27.88 -19.49
CA LEU A 883 -50.52 -28.01 -18.61
C LEU A 883 -50.24 -27.50 -17.19
N LYS A 884 -50.09 -26.18 -17.04
CA LYS A 884 -49.63 -25.53 -15.81
C LYS A 884 -50.63 -25.57 -14.65
N ASN A 885 -51.94 -25.62 -14.93
CA ASN A 885 -52.97 -25.53 -13.91
C ASN A 885 -53.24 -26.84 -13.14
N LEU A 886 -52.66 -27.96 -13.61
CA LEU A 886 -52.88 -29.30 -13.02
C LEU A 886 -52.09 -29.58 -11.73
N GLY A 887 -51.01 -28.84 -11.47
CA GLY A 887 -50.16 -29.08 -10.29
C GLY A 887 -49.37 -30.39 -10.34
N LEU A 888 -49.02 -30.86 -11.53
CA LEU A 888 -48.22 -32.07 -11.73
C LEU A 888 -46.77 -31.84 -11.31
N LYS A 889 -46.16 -32.84 -10.67
CA LYS A 889 -44.79 -32.71 -10.14
C LYS A 889 -43.75 -33.17 -11.18
N PRO A 890 -42.56 -32.56 -11.22
CA PRO A 890 -41.47 -33.05 -12.05
C PRO A 890 -40.82 -34.30 -11.43
N LEU A 891 -40.42 -35.25 -12.28
CA LEU A 891 -39.53 -36.37 -11.94
C LEU A 891 -38.11 -36.03 -12.39
N ILE A 892 -37.18 -36.07 -11.45
CA ILE A 892 -35.78 -35.70 -11.67
C ILE A 892 -34.92 -36.96 -11.62
N LEU A 893 -34.27 -37.26 -12.73
CA LEU A 893 -33.24 -38.27 -12.82
C LEU A 893 -31.90 -37.68 -12.37
N VAL A 894 -31.30 -38.28 -11.35
CA VAL A 894 -30.07 -37.77 -10.72
C VAL A 894 -28.87 -38.50 -11.27
N ASP A 895 -27.95 -37.74 -11.85
CA ASP A 895 -26.72 -38.25 -12.45
C ASP A 895 -25.63 -38.58 -11.40
N THR A 896 -24.61 -39.36 -11.79
CA THR A 896 -23.52 -39.84 -10.93
C THR A 896 -22.72 -38.69 -10.34
N ASN A 897 -22.46 -37.62 -11.11
CA ASN A 897 -21.73 -36.43 -10.64
C ASN A 897 -22.38 -35.81 -9.38
N ILE A 898 -23.70 -35.64 -9.37
CA ILE A 898 -24.47 -35.09 -8.25
C ILE A 898 -24.35 -36.02 -7.03
N LEU A 899 -24.48 -37.33 -7.22
CA LEU A 899 -24.35 -38.31 -6.13
C LEU A 899 -22.95 -38.32 -5.51
N ILE A 900 -21.90 -38.19 -6.34
CA ILE A 900 -20.52 -38.08 -5.89
C ILE A 900 -20.31 -36.81 -5.08
N HIS A 901 -20.80 -35.66 -5.54
CA HIS A 901 -20.72 -34.41 -4.77
C HIS A 901 -21.42 -34.53 -3.41
N ALA A 902 -22.62 -35.13 -3.41
CA ALA A 902 -23.36 -35.41 -2.20
C ALA A 902 -22.59 -36.33 -1.22
N LEU A 903 -21.86 -37.32 -1.75
CA LEU A 903 -21.03 -38.21 -0.93
C LEU A 903 -19.78 -37.51 -0.41
N LYS A 904 -19.12 -36.70 -1.24
CA LYS A 904 -17.94 -35.95 -0.84
C LYS A 904 -18.25 -35.04 0.35
N ASP A 905 -19.37 -34.33 0.31
CA ASP A 905 -19.81 -33.45 1.40
C ASP A 905 -20.10 -34.23 2.69
N ASP A 906 -20.85 -35.33 2.61
CA ASP A 906 -21.13 -36.20 3.76
C ASP A 906 -19.85 -36.79 4.38
N LEU A 907 -18.86 -37.17 3.57
CA LEU A 907 -17.59 -37.73 4.05
C LEU A 907 -16.67 -36.65 4.65
N LEU A 908 -16.62 -35.45 4.05
CA LEU A 908 -15.87 -34.32 4.62
C LEU A 908 -16.42 -33.92 5.98
N GLN A 909 -17.74 -33.94 6.14
CA GLN A 909 -18.38 -33.71 7.43
C GLN A 909 -17.92 -34.74 8.47
N GLU A 910 -17.90 -36.03 8.11
CA GLU A 910 -17.50 -37.10 9.03
C GLU A 910 -16.03 -36.98 9.47
N ILE A 911 -15.13 -36.59 8.55
CA ILE A 911 -13.70 -36.49 8.84
C ILE A 911 -13.37 -35.25 9.66
N SER A 912 -14.14 -34.17 9.49
CA SER A 912 -13.98 -32.95 10.27
C SER A 912 -14.10 -33.21 11.79
N ASN A 913 -13.30 -32.50 12.59
CA ASN A 913 -13.33 -32.64 14.06
C ASN A 913 -14.51 -31.92 14.71
N ASP A 914 -15.23 -31.10 13.96
CA ASP A 914 -16.29 -30.23 14.46
C ASP A 914 -17.62 -30.36 13.69
N ASP A 915 -17.78 -31.39 12.87
CA ASP A 915 -19.03 -31.76 12.15
C ASP A 915 -19.60 -30.68 11.20
N PHE A 916 -18.85 -29.60 10.89
CA PHE A 916 -19.35 -28.46 10.10
C PHE A 916 -18.84 -28.39 8.66
N GLY A 917 -17.83 -29.18 8.28
CA GLY A 917 -17.26 -29.20 6.92
C GLY A 917 -16.56 -27.88 6.50
N SER A 918 -16.21 -27.76 5.20
CA SER A 918 -15.52 -26.59 4.63
C SER A 918 -16.44 -25.38 4.44
N PHE A 919 -15.88 -24.17 4.54
CA PHE A 919 -16.54 -22.91 4.20
C PHE A 919 -16.57 -22.60 2.70
N ASP A 920 -15.89 -23.36 1.84
CA ASP A 920 -16.04 -23.17 0.39
C ASP A 920 -17.43 -23.62 -0.05
N TRP A 921 -18.29 -22.65 -0.39
CA TRP A 921 -19.62 -22.92 -0.93
C TRP A 921 -19.60 -22.92 -2.45
N SER A 922 -19.58 -24.11 -3.04
CA SER A 922 -19.60 -24.29 -4.49
C SER A 922 -21.04 -24.38 -5.04
N VAL A 923 -21.20 -24.17 -6.35
CA VAL A 923 -22.50 -24.31 -7.02
C VAL A 923 -22.98 -25.78 -6.98
N GLU A 924 -22.05 -26.72 -7.12
CA GLU A 924 -22.28 -28.17 -7.03
C GLU A 924 -22.83 -28.55 -5.66
N ARG A 925 -22.24 -27.97 -4.60
CA ARG A 925 -22.68 -28.17 -3.22
C ARG A 925 -24.12 -27.72 -3.02
N SER A 926 -24.44 -26.51 -3.46
CA SER A 926 -25.81 -26.03 -3.40
C SER A 926 -26.82 -26.85 -4.18
N PHE A 927 -26.44 -27.32 -5.37
CA PHE A 927 -27.39 -27.95 -6.28
C PHE A 927 -27.87 -29.29 -5.72
N HIS A 928 -26.95 -30.16 -5.27
CA HIS A 928 -27.35 -31.44 -4.68
C HIS A 928 -28.10 -31.27 -3.35
N MET A 929 -27.75 -30.26 -2.53
CA MET A 929 -28.48 -29.94 -1.31
C MET A 929 -29.92 -29.48 -1.60
N MET A 930 -30.13 -28.66 -2.63
CA MET A 930 -31.46 -28.25 -3.06
C MET A 930 -32.30 -29.46 -3.51
N LEU A 931 -31.71 -30.34 -4.32
CA LEU A 931 -32.36 -31.58 -4.77
C LEU A 931 -32.80 -32.43 -3.57
N ARG A 932 -31.91 -32.70 -2.60
CA ARG A 932 -32.25 -33.45 -1.36
C ARG A 932 -33.40 -32.80 -0.59
N ARG A 933 -33.46 -31.47 -0.50
CA ARG A 933 -34.50 -30.73 0.25
C ARG A 933 -35.87 -30.73 -0.44
N GLN A 934 -35.89 -30.70 -1.76
CA GLN A 934 -37.13 -30.69 -2.56
C GLN A 934 -37.67 -32.10 -2.84
N GLY A 935 -36.81 -33.11 -2.84
CA GLY A 935 -37.16 -34.51 -3.04
C GLY A 935 -38.26 -34.98 -2.09
N GLY A 936 -39.36 -35.46 -2.65
CA GLY A 936 -40.52 -35.98 -1.91
C GLY A 936 -41.53 -34.91 -1.46
N LYS A 937 -41.25 -33.62 -1.67
CA LYS A 937 -42.21 -32.51 -1.41
C LYS A 937 -42.84 -32.03 -2.72
N GLU A 938 -42.12 -31.20 -3.45
CA GLU A 938 -42.55 -30.58 -4.71
C GLU A 938 -42.05 -31.35 -5.94
N THR A 939 -41.04 -32.22 -5.76
CA THR A 939 -40.43 -32.99 -6.84
C THR A 939 -40.24 -34.45 -6.46
N PHE A 940 -40.14 -35.30 -7.47
CA PHE A 940 -39.73 -36.70 -7.32
C PHE A 940 -38.29 -36.88 -7.79
N LEU A 941 -37.53 -37.74 -7.12
CA LEU A 941 -36.14 -38.05 -7.43
C LEU A 941 -36.01 -39.54 -7.74
N SER A 942 -35.26 -39.88 -8.78
CA SER A 942 -34.88 -41.26 -9.08
C SER A 942 -33.44 -41.31 -9.56
N ILE A 943 -32.74 -42.39 -9.25
CA ILE A 943 -31.39 -42.65 -9.74
C ILE A 943 -31.49 -43.63 -10.92
N PRO A 944 -31.07 -43.25 -12.14
CA PRO A 944 -30.99 -44.17 -13.27
C PRO A 944 -30.09 -45.38 -12.98
N PRO A 945 -30.32 -46.56 -13.59
CA PRO A 945 -29.52 -47.76 -13.34
C PRO A 945 -28.05 -47.59 -13.73
N ALA A 946 -27.79 -46.89 -14.84
CA ALA A 946 -26.43 -46.58 -15.29
C ALA A 946 -25.71 -45.72 -14.24
N ALA A 947 -26.34 -44.63 -13.80
CA ALA A 947 -25.80 -43.77 -12.75
C ALA A 947 -25.59 -44.52 -11.42
N LEU A 948 -26.56 -45.34 -11.00
CA LEU A 948 -26.43 -46.15 -9.79
C LEU A 948 -25.27 -47.16 -9.88
N GLY A 949 -25.09 -47.79 -11.04
CA GLY A 949 -24.01 -48.74 -11.30
C GLY A 949 -22.64 -48.07 -11.25
N GLU A 950 -22.51 -46.92 -11.92
CA GLU A 950 -21.28 -46.14 -11.91
C GLU A 950 -20.96 -45.57 -10.53
N PHE A 951 -21.94 -45.00 -9.83
CA PHE A 951 -21.79 -44.52 -8.46
C PHE A 951 -21.24 -45.64 -7.56
N LYS A 952 -21.86 -46.83 -7.58
CA LYS A 952 -21.39 -47.99 -6.81
C LYS A 952 -19.97 -48.44 -7.19
N ASN A 953 -19.58 -48.30 -8.46
CA ASN A 953 -18.23 -48.63 -8.92
C ASN A 953 -17.19 -47.60 -8.43
N ARG A 954 -17.48 -46.31 -8.58
CA ARG A 954 -16.63 -45.20 -8.10
C ARG A 954 -16.57 -45.13 -6.57
N THR A 955 -17.53 -45.74 -5.86
CA THR A 955 -17.55 -45.81 -4.40
C THR A 955 -17.26 -47.20 -3.83
N LYS A 956 -16.57 -48.06 -4.60
CA LYS A 956 -16.38 -49.48 -4.25
C LYS A 956 -15.53 -49.67 -2.98
N ASN A 957 -14.55 -48.81 -2.75
CA ASN A 957 -13.69 -48.84 -1.56
C ASN A 957 -13.19 -47.43 -1.18
N PRO A 958 -12.70 -47.23 0.05
CA PRO A 958 -12.23 -45.92 0.51
C PRO A 958 -11.07 -45.32 -0.31
N ASP A 959 -10.15 -46.12 -0.84
CA ASP A 959 -8.99 -45.61 -1.59
C ASP A 959 -9.41 -45.01 -2.95
N VAL A 960 -10.35 -45.65 -3.64
CA VAL A 960 -10.93 -45.13 -4.89
C VAL A 960 -11.69 -43.84 -4.64
N VAL A 961 -12.46 -43.78 -3.53
CA VAL A 961 -13.20 -42.56 -3.16
C VAL A 961 -12.26 -41.42 -2.78
N LEU A 962 -11.15 -41.71 -2.10
CA LEU A 962 -10.15 -40.71 -1.74
C LEU A 962 -9.60 -40.01 -2.98
N ASN A 963 -9.39 -40.74 -4.08
CA ASN A 963 -8.95 -40.17 -5.37
C ASN A 963 -9.98 -39.23 -6.02
N LEU A 964 -11.25 -39.19 -5.57
CA LEU A 964 -12.25 -38.25 -6.09
C LEU A 964 -12.10 -36.83 -5.51
N PHE A 965 -11.31 -36.66 -4.45
CA PHE A 965 -11.04 -35.37 -3.83
C PHE A 965 -9.84 -34.70 -4.48
N HIS A 966 -10.14 -33.80 -5.41
CA HIS A 966 -9.17 -32.92 -6.06
C HIS A 966 -9.27 -31.53 -5.41
N ASP A 967 -8.12 -30.88 -5.18
CA ASP A 967 -8.03 -29.51 -4.63
C ASP A 967 -8.70 -29.30 -3.25
N VAL A 968 -8.87 -30.38 -2.49
CA VAL A 968 -9.40 -30.37 -1.11
C VAL A 968 -8.43 -31.15 -0.23
N TYR A 969 -8.06 -30.57 0.91
CA TYR A 969 -7.24 -31.27 1.89
C TYR A 969 -8.03 -32.40 2.55
N ILE A 970 -7.40 -33.57 2.68
CA ILE A 970 -7.91 -34.69 3.46
C ILE A 970 -6.81 -35.19 4.39
N ASP A 971 -7.11 -35.20 5.68
CA ASP A 971 -6.29 -35.89 6.67
C ASP A 971 -6.38 -37.41 6.42
N ARG A 972 -5.31 -38.01 5.87
CA ARG A 972 -5.30 -39.44 5.53
C ARG A 972 -5.29 -40.34 6.77
N LYS A 973 -4.86 -39.85 7.93
CA LYS A 973 -4.90 -40.59 9.21
C LYS A 973 -6.34 -40.69 9.70
N GLU A 974 -7.06 -39.56 9.76
CA GLU A 974 -8.48 -39.56 10.13
C GLU A 974 -9.35 -40.25 9.07
N TRP A 975 -9.02 -40.13 7.77
CA TRP A 975 -9.67 -40.88 6.69
C TRP A 975 -9.59 -42.39 6.94
N LYS A 976 -8.38 -42.93 7.15
CA LYS A 976 -8.17 -44.37 7.38
C LYS A 976 -8.85 -44.86 8.66
N LYS A 977 -8.98 -43.98 9.67
CA LYS A 977 -9.59 -44.28 10.95
C LYS A 977 -11.13 -44.29 10.89
N LYS A 978 -11.75 -43.26 10.30
CA LYS A 978 -13.20 -43.07 10.27
C LYS A 978 -13.86 -43.72 9.04
N ILE A 979 -13.27 -43.58 7.85
CA ILE A 979 -13.86 -44.01 6.58
C ILE A 979 -13.49 -45.47 6.27
N THR A 980 -14.05 -46.40 7.06
CA THR A 980 -13.89 -47.83 6.80
C THR A 980 -14.75 -48.30 5.62
N SER A 981 -14.41 -49.44 5.01
CA SER A 981 -15.24 -50.05 3.94
C SER A 981 -16.68 -50.34 4.38
N LYS A 982 -16.91 -50.59 5.66
CA LYS A 982 -18.27 -50.79 6.22
C LYS A 982 -19.02 -49.45 6.30
N PHE A 983 -18.40 -48.44 6.90
CA PHE A 983 -18.97 -47.10 7.01
C PHE A 983 -19.31 -46.51 5.64
N LEU A 984 -18.38 -46.62 4.68
CA LEU A 984 -18.60 -46.13 3.31
C LEU A 984 -19.83 -46.79 2.66
N LYS A 985 -20.02 -48.10 2.81
CA LYS A 985 -21.21 -48.80 2.28
C LYS A 985 -22.51 -48.32 2.91
N GLU A 986 -22.51 -48.12 4.23
CA GLU A 986 -23.68 -47.56 4.94
C GLU A 986 -24.01 -46.15 4.44
N ARG A 987 -22.98 -45.30 4.28
CA ARG A 987 -23.14 -43.93 3.80
C ARG A 987 -23.62 -43.85 2.35
N VAL A 988 -23.05 -44.67 1.46
CA VAL A 988 -23.50 -44.81 0.05
C VAL A 988 -24.97 -45.22 -0.02
N THR A 989 -25.41 -46.13 0.86
CA THR A 989 -26.82 -46.57 0.93
C THR A 989 -27.74 -45.43 1.34
N LYS A 990 -27.39 -44.67 2.39
CA LYS A 990 -28.14 -43.49 2.82
C LYS A 990 -28.29 -42.44 1.70
N ILE A 991 -27.22 -42.21 0.93
CA ILE A 991 -27.27 -41.29 -0.20
C ILE A 991 -28.23 -41.80 -1.27
N CYS A 992 -28.15 -43.08 -1.64
CA CYS A 992 -29.08 -43.66 -2.61
C CYS A 992 -30.54 -43.50 -2.17
N GLU A 993 -30.83 -43.74 -0.88
CA GLU A 993 -32.17 -43.55 -0.30
C GLU A 993 -32.63 -42.08 -0.39
N SER A 994 -31.74 -41.11 -0.09
CA SER A 994 -32.06 -39.68 -0.11
C SER A 994 -32.42 -39.13 -1.51
N PHE A 995 -31.95 -39.77 -2.58
CA PHE A 995 -32.21 -39.39 -3.98
C PHE A 995 -33.18 -40.36 -4.70
N SER A 996 -33.86 -41.25 -3.96
CA SER A 996 -34.79 -42.23 -4.54
C SER A 996 -36.19 -42.10 -3.91
N THR A 997 -36.87 -40.97 -4.15
CA THR A 997 -38.24 -40.73 -3.68
C THR A 997 -39.31 -41.24 -4.64
N TRP A 998 -38.93 -41.55 -5.89
CA TRP A 998 -39.74 -42.29 -6.86
C TRP A 998 -39.20 -43.72 -6.97
N PRO A 999 -40.08 -44.75 -7.07
CA PRO A 999 -39.64 -46.11 -7.29
C PRO A 999 -38.78 -46.19 -8.55
N GLN A 1000 -37.65 -46.90 -8.47
CA GLN A 1000 -36.88 -47.22 -9.67
C GLN A 1000 -37.75 -48.07 -10.60
N GLU A 1001 -38.09 -47.52 -11.76
CA GLU A 1001 -38.83 -48.26 -12.77
C GLU A 1001 -37.96 -49.37 -13.36
N LYS A 1002 -38.59 -50.48 -13.74
CA LYS A 1002 -37.94 -51.50 -14.56
C LYS A 1002 -37.91 -50.97 -15.98
N TYR A 1003 -36.87 -50.22 -16.33
CA TYR A 1003 -36.60 -49.77 -17.69
C TYR A 1003 -36.68 -50.98 -18.64
N SER A 1004 -37.69 -50.96 -19.50
CA SER A 1004 -38.11 -52.12 -20.29
C SER A 1004 -37.15 -52.35 -21.47
N LYS A 1005 -37.31 -53.48 -22.18
CA LYS A 1005 -36.61 -53.72 -23.47
C LYS A 1005 -36.97 -52.69 -24.56
N GLU A 1006 -37.98 -51.85 -24.34
CA GLU A 1006 -38.43 -50.81 -25.28
C GLU A 1006 -37.44 -49.64 -25.37
N ARG A 1007 -36.44 -49.59 -24.48
CA ARG A 1007 -35.31 -48.65 -24.55
C ARG A 1007 -34.61 -48.66 -25.91
N ASN A 1008 -34.53 -49.83 -26.55
CA ASN A 1008 -33.88 -49.99 -27.86
C ASN A 1008 -34.67 -49.35 -29.02
N ASN A 1009 -35.91 -48.91 -28.78
CA ASN A 1009 -36.74 -48.25 -29.80
C ASN A 1009 -36.55 -46.73 -29.82
N ILE A 1010 -35.70 -46.17 -28.95
CA ILE A 1010 -35.41 -44.73 -28.91
C ILE A 1010 -34.29 -44.46 -29.92
N PRO A 1011 -34.54 -43.65 -30.97
CA PRO A 1011 -33.55 -43.38 -32.02
C PRO A 1011 -32.51 -42.35 -31.55
N LEU A 1012 -31.77 -42.66 -30.48
CA LEU A 1012 -30.75 -41.77 -29.91
C LEU A 1012 -29.49 -41.69 -30.79
N GLU A 1013 -29.14 -42.76 -31.49
CA GLU A 1013 -27.95 -42.81 -32.35
C GLU A 1013 -28.03 -41.78 -33.49
N GLU A 1014 -29.19 -41.65 -34.14
CA GLU A 1014 -29.45 -40.64 -35.18
C GLU A 1014 -29.34 -39.21 -34.64
N PHE A 1015 -29.80 -38.99 -33.41
CA PHE A 1015 -29.68 -37.70 -32.73
C PHE A 1015 -28.22 -37.33 -32.46
N LEU A 1016 -27.42 -38.29 -31.99
CA LEU A 1016 -26.00 -38.06 -31.71
C LEU A 1016 -25.22 -37.76 -32.99
N GLU A 1017 -25.50 -38.49 -34.09
CA GLU A 1017 -24.89 -38.20 -35.40
C GLU A 1017 -25.24 -36.80 -35.90
N LYS A 1018 -26.49 -36.37 -35.74
CA LYS A 1018 -26.93 -35.01 -36.11
C LYS A 1018 -26.18 -33.91 -35.35
N HIS A 1019 -25.67 -34.22 -34.15
CA HIS A 1019 -24.96 -33.28 -33.28
C HIS A 1019 -23.46 -33.62 -33.11
N GLU A 1020 -22.88 -34.48 -33.97
CA GLU A 1020 -21.50 -34.98 -33.93
C GLU A 1020 -20.47 -33.88 -33.64
N LYS A 1021 -20.57 -32.74 -34.35
CA LYS A 1021 -19.65 -31.60 -34.20
C LYS A 1021 -19.56 -31.04 -32.78
N ILE A 1022 -20.67 -31.02 -32.03
CA ILE A 1022 -20.67 -30.52 -30.65
C ILE A 1022 -19.92 -31.49 -29.75
N PHE A 1023 -20.17 -32.79 -29.95
CA PHE A 1023 -19.56 -33.85 -29.16
C PHE A 1023 -18.08 -34.01 -29.47
N ASP A 1024 -17.63 -33.79 -30.71
CA ASP A 1024 -16.22 -33.72 -31.08
C ASP A 1024 -15.49 -32.61 -30.31
N LEU A 1025 -16.09 -31.41 -30.21
CA LEU A 1025 -15.51 -30.28 -29.48
C LEU A 1025 -15.48 -30.52 -27.96
N VAL A 1026 -16.51 -31.18 -27.42
CA VAL A 1026 -16.51 -31.63 -26.02
C VAL A 1026 -15.38 -32.63 -25.76
N ASP A 1027 -15.15 -33.58 -26.68
CA ASP A 1027 -14.06 -34.55 -26.59
C ASP A 1027 -12.69 -33.87 -26.61
N GLU A 1028 -12.45 -32.96 -27.56
CA GLU A 1028 -11.22 -32.15 -27.59
C GLU A 1028 -10.97 -31.45 -26.26
N GLN A 1029 -12.01 -30.86 -25.66
CA GLN A 1029 -11.91 -30.17 -24.37
C GLN A 1029 -11.63 -31.12 -23.21
N LYS A 1030 -12.33 -32.27 -23.12
CA LYS A 1030 -12.11 -33.28 -22.07
C LYS A 1030 -10.69 -33.84 -22.14
N ARG A 1031 -10.14 -34.03 -23.35
CA ARG A 1031 -8.74 -34.47 -23.59
C ARG A 1031 -7.68 -33.44 -23.21
N ARG A 1032 -7.96 -32.15 -23.37
CA ARG A 1032 -7.04 -31.09 -22.90
C ARG A 1032 -6.94 -31.05 -21.36
N ARG A 1033 -7.99 -31.50 -20.66
CA ARG A 1033 -8.10 -31.42 -19.19
C ARG A 1033 -7.65 -32.68 -18.45
N SER A 1034 -7.54 -33.82 -19.13
CA SER A 1034 -7.23 -35.13 -18.53
C SER A 1034 -6.22 -35.91 -19.37
N GLU A 1035 -5.23 -36.53 -18.71
CA GLU A 1035 -4.32 -37.49 -19.37
C GLU A 1035 -5.02 -38.81 -19.73
N GLU A 1036 -6.14 -39.14 -19.07
CA GLU A 1036 -6.98 -40.29 -19.40
C GLU A 1036 -7.95 -39.96 -20.53
N ILE A 1037 -7.96 -40.82 -21.56
CA ILE A 1037 -8.91 -40.75 -22.67
C ILE A 1037 -10.28 -41.20 -22.15
N PRO A 1038 -11.32 -40.33 -22.18
CA PRO A 1038 -12.65 -40.73 -21.75
C PRO A 1038 -13.18 -41.86 -22.65
N PRO A 1039 -13.89 -42.87 -22.09
CA PRO A 1039 -14.45 -43.96 -22.87
C PRO A 1039 -15.48 -43.45 -23.88
N ARG A 1040 -15.63 -44.14 -25.02
CA ARG A 1040 -16.46 -43.69 -26.15
C ARG A 1040 -17.51 -44.72 -26.52
N THR A 1041 -18.54 -44.29 -27.25
CA THR A 1041 -19.48 -45.20 -27.89
C THR A 1041 -19.23 -45.20 -29.40
N GLU A 1042 -19.02 -46.39 -29.97
CA GLU A 1042 -18.89 -46.53 -31.42
C GLU A 1042 -20.29 -46.56 -32.05
N ILE A 1043 -20.56 -45.60 -32.94
CA ILE A 1043 -21.79 -45.51 -33.73
C ILE A 1043 -21.37 -45.51 -35.20
N ASN A 1044 -21.86 -46.48 -35.98
CA ASN A 1044 -21.57 -46.60 -37.42
C ASN A 1044 -20.08 -46.55 -37.81
N GLY A 1045 -19.19 -47.11 -36.97
CA GLY A 1045 -17.74 -47.15 -37.22
C GLY A 1045 -17.00 -45.85 -36.90
N LYS A 1046 -17.71 -44.89 -36.29
CA LYS A 1046 -17.14 -43.66 -35.74
C LYS A 1046 -17.24 -43.68 -34.22
N ASP A 1047 -16.17 -43.28 -33.58
CA ASP A 1047 -16.08 -43.05 -32.15
C ASP A 1047 -16.80 -41.72 -31.81
N ILE A 1048 -18.00 -41.79 -31.24
CA ILE A 1048 -18.81 -40.60 -30.90
C ILE A 1048 -19.01 -40.52 -29.38
N TYR A 1049 -19.02 -39.30 -28.85
CA TYR A 1049 -19.37 -38.98 -27.46
C TYR A 1049 -20.88 -38.67 -27.37
N PRO A 1050 -21.63 -39.08 -26.34
CA PRO A 1050 -21.20 -39.36 -24.96
C PRO A 1050 -20.98 -40.83 -24.61
N GLU A 1051 -20.58 -41.08 -23.35
CA GLU A 1051 -20.32 -42.42 -22.83
C GLU A 1051 -21.59 -43.29 -22.86
N ARG A 1052 -21.42 -44.62 -22.89
CA ARG A 1052 -22.57 -45.52 -22.90
C ARG A 1052 -23.48 -45.31 -21.69
N GLY A 1053 -22.92 -44.94 -20.54
CA GLY A 1053 -23.69 -44.60 -19.33
C GLY A 1053 -24.59 -43.36 -19.50
N ASP A 1054 -24.10 -42.33 -20.18
CA ASP A 1054 -24.87 -41.11 -20.44
C ASP A 1054 -25.96 -41.34 -21.48
N MET A 1055 -25.64 -42.07 -22.56
CA MET A 1055 -26.64 -42.50 -23.55
C MET A 1055 -27.76 -43.29 -22.89
N ASP A 1056 -27.37 -44.16 -21.96
CA ASP A 1056 -28.27 -44.97 -21.18
C ASP A 1056 -29.23 -44.08 -20.33
N ILE A 1057 -28.73 -43.02 -19.69
CA ILE A 1057 -29.55 -42.04 -18.95
C ILE A 1057 -30.46 -41.25 -19.90
N MET A 1058 -29.97 -40.82 -21.06
CA MET A 1058 -30.77 -40.10 -22.08
C MET A 1058 -31.93 -40.97 -22.58
N CYS A 1059 -31.67 -42.26 -22.86
CA CYS A 1059 -32.70 -43.22 -23.24
C CYS A 1059 -33.73 -43.43 -22.13
N ASP A 1060 -33.27 -43.56 -20.88
CA ASP A 1060 -34.17 -43.75 -19.74
C ASP A 1060 -35.07 -42.52 -19.55
N ALA A 1061 -34.53 -41.30 -19.69
CA ALA A 1061 -35.27 -40.06 -19.64
C ALA A 1061 -36.30 -39.94 -20.77
N ALA A 1062 -35.91 -40.26 -22.00
CA ALA A 1062 -36.77 -40.23 -23.18
C ALA A 1062 -37.91 -41.28 -23.11
N LEU A 1063 -37.64 -42.47 -22.56
CA LEU A 1063 -38.63 -43.50 -22.29
C LEU A 1063 -39.69 -42.99 -21.31
N LEU A 1064 -39.25 -42.43 -20.17
CA LEU A 1064 -40.14 -41.89 -19.15
C LEU A 1064 -40.95 -40.71 -19.67
N ALA A 1065 -40.34 -39.85 -20.49
CA ALA A 1065 -41.02 -38.71 -21.11
C ALA A 1065 -42.10 -39.18 -22.11
N SER A 1066 -41.85 -40.29 -22.82
CA SER A 1066 -42.82 -40.89 -23.75
C SER A 1066 -43.89 -41.75 -23.05
N SER A 1067 -43.73 -42.02 -21.75
CA SER A 1067 -44.65 -42.83 -20.97
C SER A 1067 -45.76 -41.98 -20.32
N PRO A 1068 -46.98 -42.50 -20.16
CA PRO A 1068 -48.08 -41.77 -19.52
C PRO A 1068 -48.07 -41.94 -17.99
N LEU A 1069 -46.98 -41.52 -17.32
CA LEU A 1069 -46.78 -41.70 -15.87
C LEU A 1069 -47.78 -40.89 -15.04
N GLN A 1070 -48.50 -41.47 -14.09
CA GLN A 1070 -49.47 -40.74 -13.27
C GLN A 1070 -48.77 -39.68 -12.39
N GLU A 1071 -49.40 -38.51 -12.17
CA GLU A 1071 -48.92 -37.38 -11.34
C GLU A 1071 -47.66 -36.63 -11.83
N ILE A 1072 -46.95 -37.17 -12.83
CA ILE A 1072 -45.74 -36.55 -13.40
C ILE A 1072 -46.09 -35.56 -14.51
N GLY A 1073 -45.56 -34.35 -14.39
CA GLY A 1073 -45.76 -33.25 -15.34
C GLY A 1073 -44.60 -33.02 -16.30
N SER A 1074 -43.38 -33.38 -15.90
CA SER A 1074 -42.19 -33.29 -16.74
C SER A 1074 -41.09 -34.24 -16.24
N ILE A 1075 -40.19 -34.63 -17.14
CA ILE A 1075 -38.96 -35.35 -16.82
C ILE A 1075 -37.79 -34.38 -16.91
N LEU A 1076 -36.93 -34.37 -15.90
CA LEU A 1076 -35.71 -33.58 -15.87
C LEU A 1076 -34.52 -34.48 -15.56
N VAL A 1077 -33.37 -34.22 -16.18
CA VAL A 1077 -32.08 -34.82 -15.81
C VAL A 1077 -31.26 -33.78 -15.06
N ALA A 1078 -30.90 -34.08 -13.83
CA ALA A 1078 -30.02 -33.26 -13.00
C ALA A 1078 -28.57 -33.68 -13.21
N THR A 1079 -27.83 -32.89 -13.97
CA THR A 1079 -26.43 -33.14 -14.34
C THR A 1079 -25.71 -31.84 -14.65
N ARG A 1080 -24.39 -31.80 -14.36
CA ARG A 1080 -23.52 -30.69 -14.74
C ARG A 1080 -22.65 -31.01 -15.96
N ASP A 1081 -22.83 -32.17 -16.56
CA ASP A 1081 -21.99 -32.65 -17.66
C ASP A 1081 -22.33 -31.95 -18.97
N SER A 1082 -21.29 -31.63 -19.73
CA SER A 1082 -21.37 -30.88 -20.99
C SER A 1082 -22.22 -31.61 -22.03
N ASP A 1083 -22.25 -32.94 -21.97
CA ASP A 1083 -22.98 -33.84 -22.86
C ASP A 1083 -24.48 -33.64 -22.84
N PHE A 1084 -25.00 -33.21 -21.71
CA PHE A 1084 -26.40 -32.85 -21.55
C PHE A 1084 -26.59 -31.35 -21.68
N ARG A 1085 -25.73 -30.53 -21.08
CA ARG A 1085 -25.92 -29.07 -21.01
C ARG A 1085 -25.86 -28.41 -22.39
N LEU A 1086 -24.93 -28.86 -23.24
CA LEU A 1086 -24.73 -28.23 -24.53
C LEU A 1086 -25.91 -28.48 -25.50
N VAL A 1087 -26.52 -29.66 -25.43
CA VAL A 1087 -27.68 -30.06 -26.26
C VAL A 1087 -29.00 -30.11 -25.48
N SER A 1088 -29.03 -29.56 -24.26
CA SER A 1088 -30.19 -29.60 -23.34
C SER A 1088 -31.51 -29.20 -23.99
N ARG A 1089 -31.46 -28.20 -24.86
CA ARG A 1089 -32.62 -27.69 -25.58
C ARG A 1089 -33.08 -28.63 -26.70
N ALA A 1090 -32.13 -29.27 -27.39
CA ALA A 1090 -32.42 -30.24 -28.44
C ALA A 1090 -33.04 -31.51 -27.86
N LEU A 1091 -32.48 -32.02 -26.75
CA LEU A 1091 -33.04 -33.16 -25.99
C LEU A 1091 -34.50 -32.89 -25.56
N GLU A 1092 -34.77 -31.68 -25.10
CA GLU A 1092 -36.10 -31.29 -24.66
C GLU A 1092 -37.11 -31.17 -25.80
N GLU A 1093 -36.69 -30.68 -26.97
CA GLU A 1093 -37.58 -30.54 -28.14
C GLU A 1093 -37.85 -31.88 -28.85
N GLU A 1094 -36.87 -32.78 -28.85
CA GLU A 1094 -36.92 -34.06 -29.58
C GLU A 1094 -37.49 -35.19 -28.73
N TYR A 1095 -37.06 -35.32 -27.47
CA TYR A 1095 -37.46 -36.41 -26.58
C TYR A 1095 -38.37 -35.98 -25.42
N GLY A 1096 -38.51 -34.67 -25.18
CA GLY A 1096 -39.48 -34.15 -24.20
C GLY A 1096 -39.03 -34.14 -22.75
N PHE A 1097 -37.73 -34.35 -22.47
CA PHE A 1097 -37.16 -34.19 -21.13
C PHE A 1097 -36.20 -33.00 -21.06
N GLY A 1098 -36.20 -32.28 -19.94
CA GLY A 1098 -35.31 -31.14 -19.72
C GLY A 1098 -34.01 -31.53 -19.02
N VAL A 1099 -33.04 -30.62 -19.04
CA VAL A 1099 -31.80 -30.72 -18.25
C VAL A 1099 -31.75 -29.57 -17.25
N VAL A 1100 -31.32 -29.84 -16.02
CA VAL A 1100 -31.09 -28.83 -14.98
C VAL A 1100 -29.68 -29.01 -14.40
N SER A 1101 -28.88 -27.96 -14.41
CA SER A 1101 -27.48 -27.99 -13.93
C SER A 1101 -27.26 -27.22 -12.62
N ASP A 1102 -28.25 -26.45 -12.17
CA ASP A 1102 -28.17 -25.61 -10.98
C ASP A 1102 -29.55 -25.43 -10.32
N ALA A 1103 -29.55 -24.91 -9.09
CA ALA A 1103 -30.75 -24.73 -8.29
C ALA A 1103 -31.72 -23.67 -8.86
N GLN A 1104 -31.23 -22.69 -9.62
CA GLN A 1104 -32.07 -21.65 -10.22
C GLN A 1104 -32.84 -22.20 -11.42
N GLN A 1105 -32.17 -22.96 -12.29
CA GLN A 1105 -32.81 -23.70 -13.37
C GLN A 1105 -33.88 -24.64 -12.80
N LEU A 1106 -33.54 -25.40 -11.76
CA LEU A 1106 -34.49 -26.27 -11.08
C LEU A 1106 -35.73 -25.51 -10.58
N ASN A 1107 -35.54 -24.40 -9.85
CA ASN A 1107 -36.66 -23.57 -9.37
C ASN A 1107 -37.51 -22.97 -10.50
N SER A 1108 -36.92 -22.65 -11.65
CA SER A 1108 -37.67 -22.15 -12.82
C SER A 1108 -38.53 -23.23 -13.48
N ARG A 1109 -38.21 -24.52 -13.26
CA ARG A 1109 -38.89 -25.67 -13.85
C ARG A 1109 -39.97 -26.28 -12.95
N ILE A 1110 -39.95 -25.97 -11.65
CA ILE A 1110 -40.92 -26.46 -10.65
C ILE A 1110 -42.15 -25.51 -10.53
N ARG A 1111 -42.02 -24.25 -10.98
CA ARG A 1111 -43.01 -23.19 -10.78
C ARG A 1111 -44.15 -23.16 -11.79
#